data_AF-A0A976M4X1-F1
#
_entry.id   AF-A0A976M4X1-F1
#
_cell.length_a   1.000
_cell.length_b   1.000
_cell.length_c   1.000
_cell.angle_alpha   90.00
_cell.angle_beta   90.00
_cell.angle_gamma   90.00
#
_symmetry.space_group_name_H-M   'P 1'
#
loop_
_entity.id
_entity.type
_entity.pdbx_description
1 polymer ?
#
loop_
_entity_poly.entity_id
_entity_poly.type
_entity_poly.pdbx_seq_one_letter_code
_entity_poly.pdbx_strand_id
1 'polypeptide(L)'
;MGTKIKNRTEATNSNNIDTSNAESMDTNNTNSTNTADTKSTESSNKNAGKKRFSLLTLFKRVDKKLVPLSLGDNTDKTRDPIRIFVGTWNMGFKKIDQKDVASQIECTCPPNSKGCTCVCQYNDPLRDWIDLNYDIYLITLQESVSPNFVKIISKYLERSNRTLVKINLKNYRIMGFGEGAYVSRKMTVISAWINKKLLDEGLVKIGCSRQVYVSSYNRSKGVVCFQMKVYEQILCFIGGHMPSDYMERQKACHIVLDKLSTMFGANEGLTFKDVFHHVIWAGDFNFKLMIALEKVIENIQNGTLSSLIKYDEFYLPSSMLKDKKFREDNITFDPTYKKKENRTVVNKEDKDWFMHEYALSDVKWYGNYNTQRIPSWTDRILKWSDESMESCLRIEPKTYKASLPNRRTVLMSSDHTPLSCGFSLLPVSKSLVPPVKLNLVLGTNSILFGPGYPSRFACSSDAYGLEETKFQLPKEVADKIISSNPETTRYVEIPEEIGIERELVESALTLFDESLNLKVGLNYPSIYFDLQKHMAKEYVSAQATLASLNTLRAVTYIINILRSYAKMSHTKYGNKESEEAKYALCSAIVYTKVADKLETSRSKQLEKIKVESKRITHNLNELSRVKSTGKMSLFISAAHFSTIITAVAVLFISTLFSTI
;
A
#
# COMPACT_ATOMS: atom_id res chain seq x y z
N MET A 1 -3.07 -58.15 28.85
CA MET A 1 -1.78 -57.89 28.18
C MET A 1 -1.38 -56.46 28.54
N GLY A 2 -0.62 -56.18 29.59
CA GLY A 2 0.82 -56.49 29.76
C GLY A 2 1.63 -55.59 28.80
N THR A 3 2.56 -54.71 29.17
CA THR A 3 3.23 -54.44 30.45
C THR A 3 4.07 -53.14 30.29
N LYS A 4 4.15 -52.32 31.36
CA LYS A 4 5.29 -51.50 31.88
C LYS A 4 5.96 -50.45 30.97
N ILE A 5 5.93 -49.15 31.30
CA ILE A 5 6.59 -48.38 32.41
C ILE A 5 8.10 -48.15 32.17
N LYS A 6 8.52 -46.86 32.14
CA LYS A 6 9.50 -46.30 33.10
C LYS A 6 9.59 -44.76 33.06
N ASN A 7 9.27 -44.17 34.21
CA ASN A 7 9.61 -42.83 34.65
C ASN A 7 11.13 -42.66 34.83
N ARG A 8 11.62 -41.42 34.77
CA ARG A 8 12.57 -40.92 35.78
C ARG A 8 12.47 -39.40 35.94
N THR A 9 12.05 -39.01 37.14
CA THR A 9 12.21 -37.73 37.83
C THR A 9 13.67 -37.44 38.16
N GLU A 10 14.04 -36.16 38.27
CA GLU A 10 14.86 -35.64 39.37
C GLU A 10 14.71 -34.11 39.48
N ALA A 11 14.25 -33.68 40.66
CA ALA A 11 14.36 -32.34 41.20
C ALA A 11 15.76 -32.19 41.85
N THR A 12 16.36 -31.02 42.04
CA THR A 12 16.13 -30.18 43.24
C THR A 12 17.15 -29.02 43.30
N ASN A 13 16.75 -27.97 44.04
CA ASN A 13 17.53 -27.09 44.92
C ASN A 13 18.32 -25.87 44.41
N SER A 14 17.64 -24.72 44.56
CA SER A 14 17.96 -23.56 45.42
C SER A 14 19.35 -23.41 46.09
N ASN A 15 19.84 -22.17 46.06
CA ASN A 15 20.52 -21.36 47.12
C ASN A 15 21.66 -20.53 46.49
N ASN A 16 22.08 -19.34 46.92
CA ASN A 16 21.57 -18.20 47.71
C ASN A 16 22.74 -17.16 47.71
N ILE A 17 22.51 -15.92 48.16
CA ILE A 17 23.49 -15.03 48.86
C ILE A 17 24.40 -14.07 48.04
N ASP A 18 24.04 -12.79 48.15
CA ASP A 18 24.75 -11.61 48.69
C ASP A 18 25.95 -10.88 48.02
N THR A 19 25.68 -9.59 47.78
CA THR A 19 26.38 -8.32 48.16
C THR A 19 27.90 -8.14 48.05
N SER A 20 28.31 -7.04 47.42
CA SER A 20 29.20 -5.96 47.95
C SER A 20 29.51 -4.97 46.80
N ASN A 21 29.12 -3.69 46.89
CA ASN A 21 29.85 -2.53 47.45
C ASN A 21 31.26 -2.29 46.86
N ALA A 22 31.42 -1.18 46.14
CA ALA A 22 32.60 -0.31 46.20
C ALA A 22 32.29 1.07 45.57
N GLU A 23 32.22 2.08 46.42
CA GLU A 23 32.38 3.50 46.08
C GLU A 23 33.87 3.84 45.85
N SER A 24 34.15 4.75 44.92
CA SER A 24 35.26 5.71 45.01
C SER A 24 34.94 6.90 44.08
N MET A 25 34.60 8.05 44.68
CA MET A 25 35.46 9.18 45.02
C MET A 25 35.96 10.01 43.83
N ASP A 26 35.43 11.24 43.82
CA ASP A 26 35.82 12.50 43.18
C ASP A 26 37.28 12.65 42.72
N THR A 27 37.46 13.44 41.65
CA THR A 27 38.26 14.68 41.72
C THR A 27 38.18 15.52 40.43
N ASN A 28 37.94 16.82 40.66
CA ASN A 28 38.53 17.98 39.97
C ASN A 28 37.99 18.49 38.62
N ASN A 29 37.06 19.44 38.77
CA ASN A 29 37.04 20.78 38.16
C ASN A 29 38.37 21.27 37.53
N THR A 30 38.27 21.92 36.36
CA THR A 30 38.77 23.30 36.14
C THR A 30 38.35 23.87 34.77
N ASN A 31 37.69 25.03 34.81
CA ASN A 31 37.83 26.25 33.98
C ASN A 31 37.86 26.13 32.44
N SER A 32 36.83 26.64 31.72
CA SER A 32 36.66 28.05 31.29
C SER A 32 37.81 28.53 30.38
N THR A 33 37.62 28.91 29.12
CA THR A 33 37.01 30.16 28.68
C THR A 33 37.09 30.31 27.15
N ASN A 34 36.16 31.12 26.60
CA ASN A 34 36.33 32.13 25.56
C ASN A 34 36.52 31.79 24.06
N THR A 35 35.45 32.10 23.32
CA THR A 35 35.36 33.04 22.16
C THR A 35 36.38 32.94 21.02
N ALA A 36 35.86 32.74 19.81
CA ALA A 36 36.19 33.59 18.66
C ALA A 36 35.08 33.51 17.61
N ASP A 37 34.30 34.58 17.54
CA ASP A 37 33.51 34.97 16.39
C ASP A 37 34.43 35.15 15.17
N THR A 38 34.02 34.64 14.01
CA THR A 38 34.46 35.21 12.74
C THR A 38 33.28 35.20 11.77
N LYS A 39 32.69 36.40 11.61
CA LYS A 39 31.80 36.74 10.50
C LYS A 39 32.63 36.81 9.23
N SER A 40 32.26 36.05 8.21
CA SER A 40 32.46 36.44 6.82
C SER A 40 31.09 36.53 6.15
N THR A 41 30.81 37.72 5.63
CA THR A 41 29.62 38.05 4.86
C THR A 41 30.03 37.96 3.40
N GLU A 42 29.36 37.13 2.62
CA GLU A 42 29.33 37.33 1.16
C GLU A 42 27.97 36.89 0.57
N SER A 43 27.46 37.86 -0.18
CA SER A 43 26.23 38.00 -0.95
C SER A 43 25.52 36.76 -1.53
N SER A 44 24.21 36.79 -1.30
CA SER A 44 23.10 36.41 -2.20
C SER A 44 23.44 35.90 -3.60
N ASN A 45 23.03 34.67 -3.90
CA ASN A 45 22.46 34.38 -5.22
C ASN A 45 21.28 33.40 -5.13
N LYS A 46 20.14 33.85 -5.67
CA LYS A 46 18.86 33.14 -5.71
C LYS A 46 18.96 31.97 -6.68
N ASN A 47 18.70 30.76 -6.19
CA ASN A 47 18.12 29.69 -7.00
C ASN A 47 17.26 28.78 -6.12
N ALA A 48 15.96 29.07 -6.11
CA ALA A 48 14.93 28.28 -5.45
C ALA A 48 14.70 26.97 -6.24
N GLY A 49 15.64 26.05 -6.13
CA GLY A 49 15.51 24.68 -6.61
C GLY A 49 14.64 23.86 -5.65
N LYS A 50 13.51 23.36 -6.15
CA LYS A 50 12.62 22.37 -5.50
C LYS A 50 13.42 21.18 -4.95
N LYS A 51 13.89 21.25 -3.69
CA LYS A 51 14.53 20.12 -3.02
C LYS A 51 13.46 19.13 -2.55
N ARG A 52 13.48 17.94 -3.16
CA ARG A 52 12.68 16.78 -2.73
C ARG A 52 13.19 16.31 -1.37
N PHE A 53 12.25 16.21 -0.42
CA PHE A 53 12.51 15.75 0.95
C PHE A 53 12.84 14.25 0.97
N SER A 54 13.97 13.88 1.59
CA SER A 54 14.40 12.50 1.88
C SER A 54 14.49 12.32 3.40
N LEU A 55 14.06 11.15 3.90
CA LEU A 55 14.09 10.77 5.32
C LEU A 55 15.48 11.01 5.97
N LEU A 56 16.55 10.88 5.18
CA LEU A 56 17.94 11.09 5.59
C LEU A 56 18.28 12.54 5.99
N THR A 57 17.50 13.51 5.51
CA THR A 57 17.76 14.94 5.76
C THR A 57 17.18 15.41 7.09
N LEU A 58 16.31 14.60 7.71
CA LEU A 58 15.56 14.96 8.91
C LEU A 58 16.39 14.88 10.21
N PHE A 59 17.51 14.15 10.22
CA PHE A 59 18.21 13.76 11.47
C PHE A 59 19.65 14.28 11.59
N LYS A 60 20.07 15.27 10.80
CA LYS A 60 21.45 15.81 10.87
C LYS A 60 21.76 16.68 12.10
N ARG A 61 20.79 17.02 12.93
CA ARG A 61 21.02 17.74 14.20
C ARG A 61 20.14 17.14 15.29
N VAL A 62 20.71 16.24 16.08
CA VAL A 62 20.15 15.83 17.37
C VAL A 62 20.86 16.68 18.43
N ASP A 63 20.14 17.61 19.04
CA ASP A 63 20.65 18.39 20.17
C ASP A 63 20.83 17.47 21.38
N LYS A 64 21.96 17.60 22.08
CA LYS A 64 22.41 16.72 23.20
C LYS A 64 21.61 16.88 24.50
N LYS A 65 20.38 17.40 24.49
CA LYS A 65 19.51 17.55 25.68
C LYS A 65 18.11 17.02 25.36
N LEU A 66 17.89 15.71 25.51
CA LEU A 66 16.59 15.07 25.22
C LEU A 66 16.17 14.19 26.40
N VAL A 67 14.88 14.23 26.75
CA VAL A 67 14.26 13.46 27.85
C VAL A 67 13.31 12.42 27.24
N PRO A 68 13.24 11.17 27.77
CA PRO A 68 12.31 10.15 27.29
C PRO A 68 10.83 10.55 27.46
N LEU A 69 9.96 10.07 26.55
CA LEU A 69 8.50 10.25 26.63
C LEU A 69 7.94 9.62 27.92
N SER A 70 7.23 10.40 28.73
CA SER A 70 6.43 9.89 29.85
C SER A 70 5.05 9.42 29.37
N LEU A 71 4.52 8.37 30.00
CA LEU A 71 3.11 7.98 29.88
C LEU A 71 2.22 9.11 30.45
N GLY A 72 1.46 9.82 29.62
CA GLY A 72 0.63 10.97 30.04
C GLY A 72 0.20 11.93 28.91
N ASP A 73 -0.47 13.04 29.25
CA ASP A 73 -0.85 14.08 28.29
C ASP A 73 0.36 14.94 27.89
N ASN A 74 0.91 14.68 26.71
CA ASN A 74 2.11 15.33 26.18
C ASN A 74 1.81 16.55 25.28
N THR A 75 0.57 17.05 25.30
CA THR A 75 0.13 18.15 24.43
C THR A 75 0.69 19.51 24.86
N ASP A 76 1.12 20.30 23.87
CA ASP A 76 1.37 21.72 24.03
C ASP A 76 0.04 22.49 23.95
N LYS A 77 -0.43 22.98 25.10
CA LYS A 77 -1.69 23.75 25.20
C LYS A 77 -1.53 25.22 24.82
N THR A 78 -0.32 25.68 24.48
CA THR A 78 -0.04 27.10 24.18
C THR A 78 -0.27 27.48 22.72
N ARG A 79 -0.53 26.49 21.85
CA ARG A 79 -0.67 26.67 20.41
C ARG A 79 -1.96 26.04 19.91
N ASP A 80 -2.55 26.66 18.90
CA ASP A 80 -3.82 26.21 18.33
C ASP A 80 -3.70 24.83 17.64
N PRO A 81 -4.70 23.95 17.79
CA PRO A 81 -4.73 22.68 17.08
C PRO A 81 -4.88 22.89 15.57
N ILE A 82 -4.26 22.01 14.77
CA ILE A 82 -4.53 21.93 13.34
C ILE A 82 -5.74 21.03 13.13
N ARG A 83 -6.76 21.55 12.44
CA ARG A 83 -8.00 20.80 12.16
C ARG A 83 -7.89 20.04 10.85
N ILE A 84 -8.19 18.75 10.87
CA ILE A 84 -8.10 17.83 9.73
C ILE A 84 -9.49 17.27 9.42
N PHE A 85 -10.02 17.57 8.24
CA PHE A 85 -11.20 16.91 7.68
C PHE A 85 -10.80 15.61 7.00
N VAL A 86 -11.51 14.53 7.29
CA VAL A 86 -11.34 13.23 6.63
C VAL A 86 -12.66 12.80 6.03
N GLY A 87 -12.67 12.51 4.72
CA GLY A 87 -13.86 12.06 4.00
C GLY A 87 -13.61 10.73 3.27
N THR A 88 -14.60 9.85 3.26
CA THR A 88 -14.59 8.65 2.42
C THR A 88 -15.91 8.48 1.68
N TRP A 89 -15.84 8.04 0.43
CA TRP A 89 -17.03 7.66 -0.33
C TRP A 89 -16.73 6.59 -1.39
N ASN A 90 -17.38 5.44 -1.28
CA ASN A 90 -17.49 4.51 -2.40
C ASN A 90 -18.52 5.07 -3.39
N MET A 91 -18.12 5.34 -4.62
CA MET A 91 -18.96 6.01 -5.62
C MET A 91 -19.83 5.04 -6.44
N GLY A 92 -19.79 3.74 -6.16
CA GLY A 92 -20.60 2.73 -6.86
C GLY A 92 -20.46 2.77 -8.38
N PHE A 93 -19.24 3.04 -8.88
CA PHE A 93 -18.94 3.15 -10.31
C PHE A 93 -19.70 4.27 -11.05
N LYS A 94 -20.26 5.25 -10.33
CA LYS A 94 -20.98 6.37 -10.95
C LYS A 94 -20.01 7.42 -11.48
N LYS A 95 -20.25 7.87 -12.70
CA LYS A 95 -19.56 9.02 -13.29
C LYS A 95 -20.32 10.29 -12.89
N ILE A 96 -19.63 11.19 -12.20
CA ILE A 96 -20.16 12.49 -11.77
C ILE A 96 -19.29 13.59 -12.38
N ASP A 97 -19.91 14.47 -13.14
CA ASP A 97 -19.29 15.59 -13.82
C ASP A 97 -19.77 16.93 -13.22
N GLN A 98 -19.09 18.03 -13.57
CA GLN A 98 -19.35 19.35 -12.96
C GLN A 98 -20.79 19.84 -13.14
N LYS A 99 -21.45 19.44 -14.24
CA LYS A 99 -22.85 19.75 -14.53
C LYS A 99 -23.82 19.14 -13.52
N ASP A 100 -23.47 17.98 -12.96
CA ASP A 100 -24.32 17.25 -12.02
C ASP A 100 -24.31 17.92 -10.63
N VAL A 101 -23.30 18.76 -10.37
CA VAL A 101 -23.08 19.52 -9.13
C VAL A 101 -23.28 21.03 -9.36
N ALA A 102 -23.83 21.42 -10.52
CA ALA A 102 -24.10 22.83 -10.81
C ALA A 102 -25.10 23.37 -9.78
N SER A 103 -24.76 24.52 -9.19
CA SER A 103 -25.50 25.18 -8.11
C SER A 103 -26.97 25.34 -8.47
N GLN A 104 -27.86 24.68 -7.73
CA GLN A 104 -29.28 24.99 -7.79
C GLN A 104 -29.48 26.35 -7.11
N ILE A 105 -30.05 27.31 -7.84
CA ILE A 105 -30.51 28.58 -7.25
C ILE A 105 -31.88 28.28 -6.64
N GLU A 106 -31.95 28.15 -5.32
CA GLU A 106 -33.24 28.15 -4.61
C GLU A 106 -33.58 29.60 -4.26
N CYS A 107 -34.56 30.19 -4.97
CA CYS A 107 -35.21 31.42 -4.50
C CYS A 107 -36.34 31.00 -3.55
N THR A 108 -36.28 31.46 -2.30
CA THR A 108 -37.30 31.20 -1.26
C THR A 108 -38.53 32.11 -1.37
N CYS A 109 -38.67 32.90 -2.43
CA CYS A 109 -39.76 33.85 -2.62
C CYS A 109 -41.00 33.17 -3.24
N PRO A 110 -42.22 33.38 -2.71
CA PRO A 110 -43.45 33.06 -3.43
C PRO A 110 -43.57 33.84 -4.76
N PRO A 111 -44.27 33.33 -5.78
CA PRO A 111 -44.24 33.88 -7.15
C PRO A 111 -44.71 35.35 -7.32
N ASN A 112 -45.27 36.01 -6.30
CA ASN A 112 -45.98 37.29 -6.47
C ASN A 112 -45.53 38.46 -5.57
N SER A 113 -44.40 38.39 -4.86
CA SER A 113 -43.91 39.55 -4.09
C SER A 113 -42.99 40.46 -4.92
N LYS A 114 -43.54 41.59 -5.38
CA LYS A 114 -42.73 42.71 -5.90
C LYS A 114 -41.79 43.20 -4.79
N GLY A 115 -40.48 43.08 -5.01
CA GLY A 115 -39.43 43.50 -4.07
C GLY A 115 -38.60 42.37 -3.46
N CYS A 116 -38.74 41.12 -3.91
CA CYS A 116 -37.88 40.05 -3.41
C CYS A 116 -36.45 40.16 -3.95
N THR A 117 -35.50 40.61 -3.13
CA THR A 117 -34.08 40.33 -3.36
C THR A 117 -33.86 38.85 -3.08
N CYS A 118 -33.77 38.00 -4.12
CA CYS A 118 -33.31 36.62 -3.92
C CYS A 118 -31.92 36.68 -3.28
N VAL A 119 -31.83 36.37 -1.99
CA VAL A 119 -30.54 36.04 -1.39
C VAL A 119 -30.20 34.67 -1.96
N CYS A 120 -29.42 34.66 -3.04
CA CYS A 120 -28.94 33.45 -3.67
C CYS A 120 -28.09 32.66 -2.66
N GLN A 121 -28.73 31.83 -1.82
CA GLN A 121 -28.00 30.90 -0.99
C GLN A 121 -27.45 29.83 -1.93
N TYR A 122 -26.14 29.91 -2.18
CA TYR A 122 -25.43 28.95 -3.00
C TYR A 122 -25.63 27.55 -2.43
N ASN A 123 -26.35 26.71 -3.18
CA ASN A 123 -26.83 25.42 -2.72
C ASN A 123 -25.96 24.26 -3.24
N ASP A 124 -24.64 24.33 -3.05
CA ASP A 124 -23.72 23.30 -3.55
C ASP A 124 -23.96 21.97 -2.81
N PRO A 125 -24.23 20.85 -3.52
CA PRO A 125 -24.43 19.53 -2.92
C PRO A 125 -23.33 19.10 -1.95
N LEU A 126 -22.08 19.50 -2.19
CA LEU A 126 -20.95 19.07 -1.38
C LEU A 126 -20.99 19.64 0.04
N ARG A 127 -21.80 20.66 0.33
CA ARG A 127 -21.98 21.20 1.68
C ARG A 127 -22.61 20.21 2.65
N ASP A 128 -23.37 19.25 2.15
CA ASP A 128 -24.03 18.23 2.97
C ASP A 128 -23.04 17.13 3.40
N TRP A 129 -21.78 17.18 2.93
CA TRP A 129 -20.70 16.24 3.26
C TRP A 129 -19.40 16.91 3.71
N ILE A 130 -18.95 17.97 3.04
CA ILE A 130 -17.63 18.59 3.24
C ILE A 130 -17.78 19.96 3.91
N ASP A 131 -17.34 20.03 5.17
CA ASP A 131 -17.31 21.26 5.97
C ASP A 131 -16.08 22.13 5.60
N LEU A 132 -16.26 23.44 5.39
CA LEU A 132 -15.21 24.34 4.86
C LEU A 132 -14.25 24.95 5.92
N ASN A 133 -14.37 24.54 7.18
CA ASN A 133 -13.70 25.16 8.33
C ASN A 133 -12.45 24.40 8.84
N TYR A 134 -11.83 23.56 8.01
CA TYR A 134 -10.64 22.77 8.35
C TYR A 134 -9.37 23.28 7.67
N ASP A 135 -8.20 22.96 8.22
CA ASP A 135 -6.90 23.37 7.66
C ASP A 135 -6.33 22.33 6.69
N ILE A 136 -6.64 21.06 6.90
CA ILE A 136 -6.20 19.93 6.09
C ILE A 136 -7.44 19.13 5.68
N TYR A 137 -7.53 18.75 4.41
CA TYR A 137 -8.58 17.90 3.85
C TYR A 137 -7.95 16.64 3.29
N LEU A 138 -8.39 15.47 3.76
CA LEU A 138 -7.95 14.15 3.33
C LEU A 138 -9.17 13.36 2.86
N ILE A 139 -9.28 13.15 1.55
CA ILE A 139 -10.44 12.48 0.96
C ILE A 139 -9.98 11.23 0.23
N THR A 140 -10.68 10.12 0.47
CA THR A 140 -10.51 8.86 -0.24
C THR A 140 -11.80 8.49 -0.96
N LEU A 141 -11.70 8.04 -2.21
CA LEU A 141 -12.84 7.61 -3.02
C LEU A 141 -12.61 6.18 -3.50
N GLN A 142 -13.62 5.33 -3.41
CA GLN A 142 -13.59 3.95 -3.91
C GLN A 142 -14.56 3.80 -5.08
N GLU A 143 -14.32 2.79 -5.92
CA GLU A 143 -15.07 2.56 -7.16
C GLU A 143 -15.25 3.79 -8.05
N SER A 144 -14.33 4.75 -7.96
CA SER A 144 -14.37 5.94 -8.81
C SER A 144 -13.97 5.56 -10.23
N VAL A 145 -14.61 6.15 -11.23
CA VAL A 145 -14.29 5.92 -12.66
C VAL A 145 -13.49 7.05 -13.27
N SER A 146 -13.40 8.19 -12.58
CA SER A 146 -12.76 9.39 -13.11
C SER A 146 -12.22 10.27 -11.98
N PRO A 147 -11.03 10.89 -12.18
CA PRO A 147 -10.54 11.91 -11.26
C PRO A 147 -11.35 13.22 -11.31
N ASN A 148 -12.39 13.33 -12.16
CA ASN A 148 -13.23 14.52 -12.29
C ASN A 148 -13.85 14.94 -10.96
N PHE A 149 -14.34 13.99 -10.15
CA PHE A 149 -14.97 14.33 -8.87
C PHE A 149 -13.97 15.00 -7.90
N VAL A 150 -12.69 14.64 -7.95
CA VAL A 150 -11.62 15.34 -7.20
C VAL A 150 -11.46 16.80 -7.68
N LYS A 151 -11.66 17.08 -8.97
CA LYS A 151 -11.63 18.46 -9.49
C LYS A 151 -12.85 19.24 -8.98
N ILE A 152 -14.03 18.63 -8.94
CA ILE A 152 -15.25 19.23 -8.39
C ILE A 152 -15.04 19.59 -6.92
N ILE A 153 -14.49 18.67 -6.12
CA ILE A 153 -14.11 18.93 -4.73
C ILE A 153 -13.11 20.09 -4.63
N SER A 154 -12.10 20.13 -5.49
CA SER A 154 -11.11 21.23 -5.50
C SER A 154 -11.80 22.58 -5.70
N LYS A 155 -12.73 22.67 -6.65
CA LYS A 155 -13.52 23.88 -6.90
C LYS A 155 -14.43 24.24 -5.73
N TYR A 156 -15.01 23.24 -5.04
CA TYR A 156 -15.80 23.48 -3.84
C TYR A 156 -14.95 24.07 -2.71
N LEU A 157 -13.75 23.51 -2.48
CA LEU A 157 -12.83 23.95 -1.44
C LEU A 157 -12.25 25.36 -1.66
N GLU A 158 -12.24 25.88 -2.89
CA GLU A 158 -11.89 27.29 -3.18
C GLU A 158 -12.79 28.30 -2.44
N ARG A 159 -13.95 27.87 -1.95
CA ARG A 159 -14.87 28.69 -1.14
C ARG A 159 -14.48 28.78 0.33
N SER A 160 -13.49 28.02 0.77
CA SER A 160 -12.99 28.13 2.14
C SER A 160 -12.38 29.51 2.37
N ASN A 161 -12.53 30.04 3.58
CA ASN A 161 -11.80 31.25 4.00
C ASN A 161 -10.28 31.04 4.08
N ARG A 162 -9.80 29.79 3.90
CA ARG A 162 -8.39 29.44 3.88
C ARG A 162 -7.92 29.21 2.44
N THR A 163 -6.69 29.64 2.15
CA THR A 163 -6.04 29.34 0.87
C THR A 163 -5.57 27.89 0.85
N LEU A 164 -6.40 26.99 0.32
CA LEU A 164 -6.09 25.56 0.24
C LEU A 164 -5.31 25.22 -1.03
N VAL A 165 -4.23 24.46 -0.89
CA VAL A 165 -3.40 23.96 -2.00
C VAL A 165 -3.58 22.47 -2.13
N LYS A 166 -3.94 22.01 -3.33
CA LYS A 166 -3.99 20.57 -3.65
C LYS A 166 -2.59 19.99 -3.72
N ILE A 167 -2.32 18.94 -2.95
CA ILE A 167 -1.02 18.26 -2.93
C ILE A 167 -0.89 17.30 -4.10
N ASN A 168 0.22 17.40 -4.84
CA ASN A 168 0.53 16.50 -5.95
C ASN A 168 1.17 15.20 -5.44
N LEU A 169 0.35 14.17 -5.27
CA LEU A 169 0.76 12.85 -4.82
C LEU A 169 1.12 11.96 -6.02
N LYS A 170 2.29 11.32 -6.00
CA LYS A 170 2.75 10.45 -7.11
C LYS A 170 1.92 9.18 -7.26
N ASN A 171 1.77 8.47 -6.15
CA ASN A 171 1.14 7.16 -6.07
C ASN A 171 -0.19 7.32 -5.34
N TYR A 172 -1.14 7.99 -5.99
CA TYR A 172 -2.38 8.45 -5.35
C TYR A 172 -3.60 7.55 -5.62
N ARG A 173 -3.47 6.55 -6.51
CA ARG A 173 -4.59 5.67 -6.90
C ARG A 173 -4.16 4.23 -7.15
N ILE A 174 -5.04 3.29 -6.84
CA ILE A 174 -5.03 1.90 -7.31
C ILE A 174 -6.13 1.75 -8.36
N MET A 175 -5.85 1.08 -9.47
CA MET A 175 -6.82 0.83 -10.54
C MET A 175 -7.07 -0.67 -10.73
N GLY A 176 -8.25 -1.04 -11.19
CA GLY A 176 -8.54 -2.42 -11.57
C GLY A 176 -9.89 -2.58 -12.28
N PHE A 177 -10.14 -3.76 -12.82
CA PHE A 177 -11.39 -4.09 -13.50
C PHE A 177 -12.40 -4.64 -12.48
N GLY A 178 -13.59 -4.04 -12.35
CA GLY A 178 -14.64 -4.51 -11.45
C GLY A 178 -15.48 -5.66 -12.02
N GLU A 179 -16.30 -6.31 -11.20
CA GLU A 179 -17.41 -7.16 -11.72
C GLU A 179 -18.31 -6.32 -12.63
N GLY A 180 -18.57 -6.79 -13.85
CA GLY A 180 -19.41 -6.11 -14.85
C GLY A 180 -18.73 -4.99 -15.67
N ALA A 181 -17.45 -4.70 -15.44
CA ALA A 181 -16.76 -3.61 -16.11
C ALA A 181 -16.00 -4.06 -17.37
N TYR A 182 -16.73 -4.37 -18.45
CA TYR A 182 -16.15 -4.64 -19.78
C TYR A 182 -15.58 -3.39 -20.47
N VAL A 183 -15.84 -2.18 -19.94
CA VAL A 183 -15.62 -0.92 -20.67
C VAL A 183 -14.76 0.13 -19.93
N SER A 184 -14.60 0.07 -18.59
CA SER A 184 -13.70 1.02 -17.88
C SER A 184 -13.17 0.53 -16.52
N ARG A 185 -11.96 0.95 -16.15
CA ARG A 185 -11.31 0.61 -14.88
C ARG A 185 -11.90 1.43 -13.72
N LYS A 186 -12.13 0.77 -12.58
CA LYS A 186 -12.45 1.41 -11.29
C LYS A 186 -11.17 1.82 -10.58
N MET A 187 -11.24 2.82 -9.70
CA MET A 187 -10.11 3.24 -8.89
C MET A 187 -10.47 3.48 -7.43
N THR A 188 -9.49 3.17 -6.58
CA THR A 188 -9.41 3.61 -5.19
C THR A 188 -8.37 4.71 -5.12
N VAL A 189 -8.73 5.91 -4.69
CA VAL A 189 -7.91 7.11 -4.85
C VAL A 189 -7.92 7.97 -3.59
N ILE A 190 -6.78 8.57 -3.26
CA ILE A 190 -6.67 9.59 -2.21
C ILE A 190 -6.38 10.96 -2.80
N SER A 191 -6.80 12.02 -2.12
CA SER A 191 -6.49 13.40 -2.44
C SER A 191 -6.36 14.22 -1.16
N ALA A 192 -5.42 15.16 -1.17
CA ALA A 192 -5.14 16.02 -0.03
C ALA A 192 -5.11 17.49 -0.44
N TRP A 193 -5.72 18.35 0.36
CA TRP A 193 -5.63 19.81 0.26
C TRP A 193 -5.21 20.37 1.60
N ILE A 194 -4.29 21.33 1.59
CA ILE A 194 -3.67 21.84 2.81
C ILE A 194 -3.63 23.36 2.75
N ASN A 195 -4.00 24.00 3.86
CA ASN A 195 -3.87 25.44 4.04
C ASN A 195 -2.42 25.86 3.79
N LYS A 196 -2.22 26.72 2.79
CA LYS A 196 -0.91 27.18 2.32
C LYS A 196 -0.07 27.76 3.46
N LYS A 197 -0.72 28.49 4.38
CA LYS A 197 -0.08 29.09 5.56
C LYS A 197 0.70 28.04 6.38
N LEU A 198 0.13 26.84 6.57
CA LEU A 198 0.78 25.78 7.35
C LEU A 198 2.00 25.18 6.64
N LEU A 199 2.03 25.20 5.31
CA LEU A 199 3.18 24.77 4.52
C LEU A 199 4.29 25.84 4.55
N ASP A 200 3.91 27.10 4.36
CA ASP A 200 4.82 28.24 4.32
C ASP A 200 5.51 28.46 5.69
N GLU A 201 4.78 28.26 6.79
CA GLU A 201 5.31 28.30 8.16
C GLU A 201 6.06 27.02 8.58
N GLY A 202 6.08 25.99 7.73
CA GLY A 202 6.77 24.72 7.99
C GLY A 202 6.13 23.85 9.08
N LEU A 203 4.91 24.17 9.50
CA LEU A 203 4.12 23.38 10.47
C LEU A 203 3.66 22.05 9.88
N VAL A 204 3.44 22.02 8.57
CA VAL A 204 3.11 20.82 7.80
C VAL A 204 4.19 20.57 6.76
N LYS A 205 4.73 19.34 6.74
CA LYS A 205 5.68 18.87 5.72
C LYS A 205 5.11 17.66 5.01
N ILE A 206 5.19 17.66 3.69
CA ILE A 206 4.62 16.62 2.83
C ILE A 206 5.62 15.47 2.68
N GLY A 207 5.20 14.28 3.08
CA GLY A 207 5.93 13.04 2.88
C GLY A 207 5.58 12.38 1.55
N CYS A 208 5.85 11.09 1.47
CA CYS A 208 5.62 10.32 0.25
C CYS A 208 4.24 9.63 0.25
N SER A 209 3.79 9.23 -0.94
CA SER A 209 2.61 8.38 -1.13
C SER A 209 3.00 6.98 -1.62
N ARG A 210 2.25 5.95 -1.25
CA ARG A 210 2.50 4.53 -1.55
C ARG A 210 1.18 3.80 -1.82
N GLN A 211 1.26 2.64 -2.48
CA GLN A 211 0.11 1.81 -2.83
C GLN A 211 0.36 0.38 -2.38
N VAL A 212 -0.68 -0.27 -1.85
CA VAL A 212 -0.67 -1.70 -1.53
C VAL A 212 -1.85 -2.36 -2.20
N TYR A 213 -1.55 -3.26 -3.12
CA TYR A 213 -2.50 -4.15 -3.74
C TYR A 213 -2.68 -5.39 -2.84
N VAL A 214 -3.92 -5.83 -2.63
CA VAL A 214 -4.26 -6.90 -1.66
C VAL A 214 -4.90 -8.14 -2.31
N SER A 215 -5.17 -8.14 -3.62
CA SER A 215 -5.70 -9.30 -4.35
C SER A 215 -4.90 -9.60 -5.62
N SER A 216 -4.79 -10.89 -5.97
CA SER A 216 -4.06 -11.36 -7.18
C SER A 216 -4.73 -10.90 -8.47
N TYR A 217 -6.06 -10.87 -8.48
CA TYR A 217 -6.88 -10.31 -9.56
C TYR A 217 -7.27 -8.88 -9.16
N ASN A 218 -6.42 -7.91 -9.46
CA ASN A 218 -6.58 -6.53 -9.00
C ASN A 218 -7.85 -5.86 -9.57
N ARG A 219 -8.94 -5.88 -8.78
CA ARG A 219 -10.24 -5.24 -9.06
C ARG A 219 -10.39 -3.89 -8.35
N SER A 220 -9.32 -3.09 -8.28
CA SER A 220 -9.23 -1.84 -7.50
C SER A 220 -9.25 -1.99 -5.97
N LYS A 221 -9.20 -3.23 -5.46
CA LYS A 221 -9.09 -3.53 -4.02
C LYS A 221 -7.66 -3.31 -3.52
N GLY A 222 -7.51 -2.70 -2.36
CA GLY A 222 -6.22 -2.35 -1.78
C GLY A 222 -6.26 -1.01 -1.07
N VAL A 223 -5.09 -0.46 -0.76
CA VAL A 223 -4.98 0.84 -0.09
C VAL A 223 -3.97 1.76 -0.74
N VAL A 224 -4.23 3.06 -0.64
CA VAL A 224 -3.27 4.10 -0.98
C VAL A 224 -2.94 4.88 0.29
N CYS A 225 -1.66 5.06 0.56
CA CYS A 225 -1.16 5.68 1.77
C CYS A 225 -0.47 7.01 1.44
N PHE A 226 -0.62 8.01 2.30
CA PHE A 226 0.03 9.31 2.22
C PHE A 226 0.58 9.72 3.58
N GLN A 227 1.89 9.93 3.66
CA GLN A 227 2.58 10.38 4.87
C GLN A 227 2.71 11.90 4.89
N MET A 228 2.50 12.51 6.06
CA MET A 228 2.82 13.90 6.33
C MET A 228 3.41 14.06 7.73
N LYS A 229 4.13 15.15 7.95
CA LYS A 229 4.56 15.60 9.28
C LYS A 229 3.77 16.84 9.65
N VAL A 230 3.11 16.84 10.80
CA VAL A 230 2.31 17.98 11.31
C VAL A 230 2.72 18.24 12.75
N TYR A 231 3.13 19.46 13.09
CA TYR A 231 3.70 19.78 14.41
C TYR A 231 4.77 18.78 14.86
N GLU A 232 5.65 18.42 13.93
CA GLU A 232 6.71 17.43 14.10
C GLU A 232 6.24 15.97 14.37
N GLN A 233 4.93 15.71 14.43
CA GLN A 233 4.34 14.37 14.52
C GLN A 233 4.17 13.77 13.13
N ILE A 234 4.48 12.47 12.97
CA ILE A 234 4.36 11.76 11.70
C ILE A 234 2.99 11.08 11.62
N LEU A 235 2.17 11.52 10.66
CA LEU A 235 0.82 11.00 10.39
C LEU A 235 0.79 10.26 9.06
N CYS A 236 0.20 9.07 9.04
CA CYS A 236 -0.15 8.33 7.82
C CYS A 236 -1.65 8.39 7.58
N PHE A 237 -2.06 8.89 6.40
CA PHE A 237 -3.42 8.74 5.91
C PHE A 237 -3.49 7.53 4.97
N ILE A 238 -4.45 6.64 5.21
CA ILE A 238 -4.69 5.45 4.40
C ILE A 238 -6.10 5.53 3.82
N GLY A 239 -6.22 5.53 2.50
CA GLY A 239 -7.47 5.38 1.77
C GLY A 239 -7.61 3.95 1.26
N GLY A 240 -8.63 3.21 1.70
CA GLY A 240 -8.78 1.78 1.42
C GLY A 240 -10.07 1.37 0.71
N HIS A 241 -9.97 0.27 -0.03
CA HIS A 241 -11.11 -0.50 -0.55
C HIS A 241 -10.82 -1.97 -0.31
N MET A 242 -11.38 -2.50 0.77
CA MET A 242 -11.01 -3.83 1.27
C MET A 242 -11.84 -4.94 0.60
N PRO A 243 -11.34 -6.18 0.59
CA PRO A 243 -12.08 -7.33 0.09
C PRO A 243 -13.44 -7.51 0.79
N SER A 244 -14.42 -7.99 0.04
CA SER A 244 -15.76 -8.28 0.56
C SER A 244 -15.81 -9.55 1.39
N ASP A 245 -14.99 -10.56 1.05
CA ASP A 245 -14.88 -11.80 1.82
C ASP A 245 -14.21 -11.56 3.18
N TYR A 246 -14.73 -12.18 4.22
CA TYR A 246 -14.27 -12.00 5.59
C TYR A 246 -12.82 -12.42 5.79
N MET A 247 -12.45 -13.61 5.32
CA MET A 247 -11.09 -14.13 5.52
C MET A 247 -10.07 -13.37 4.67
N GLU A 248 -10.43 -13.02 3.43
CA GLU A 248 -9.58 -12.19 2.58
C GLU A 248 -9.36 -10.79 3.16
N ARG A 249 -10.41 -10.19 3.73
CA ARG A 249 -10.31 -8.87 4.37
C ARG A 249 -9.39 -8.86 5.56
N GLN A 250 -9.49 -9.86 6.44
CA GLN A 250 -8.61 -9.99 7.61
C GLN A 250 -7.15 -10.13 7.18
N LYS A 251 -6.87 -10.97 6.17
CA LYS A 251 -5.54 -11.11 5.56
C LYS A 251 -5.06 -9.80 4.93
N ALA A 252 -5.93 -9.11 4.20
CA ALA A 252 -5.61 -7.84 3.55
C ALA A 252 -5.24 -6.76 4.58
N CYS A 253 -5.98 -6.63 5.68
CA CYS A 253 -5.65 -5.70 6.76
C CYS A 253 -4.25 -5.99 7.34
N HIS A 254 -3.91 -7.27 7.54
CA HIS A 254 -2.59 -7.69 8.04
C HIS A 254 -1.48 -7.30 7.06
N ILE A 255 -1.63 -7.67 5.79
CA ILE A 255 -0.70 -7.32 4.71
C ILE A 255 -0.48 -5.81 4.63
N VAL A 256 -1.54 -5.01 4.76
CA VAL A 256 -1.43 -3.55 4.72
C VAL A 256 -0.58 -3.04 5.86
N LEU A 257 -0.88 -3.40 7.11
CA LEU A 257 -0.13 -2.92 8.27
C LEU A 257 1.33 -3.36 8.26
N ASP A 258 1.62 -4.58 7.83
CA ASP A 258 3.00 -5.08 7.71
C ASP A 258 3.76 -4.37 6.59
N LYS A 259 3.09 -4.05 5.47
CA LYS A 259 3.72 -3.29 4.39
C LYS A 259 3.93 -1.82 4.74
N LEU A 260 3.19 -1.24 5.68
CA LEU A 260 3.40 0.16 6.06
C LEU A 260 4.83 0.41 6.56
N SER A 261 5.37 -0.48 7.39
CA SER A 261 6.72 -0.31 7.91
C SER A 261 7.79 -0.50 6.83
N THR A 262 7.63 -1.46 5.93
CA THR A 262 8.58 -1.64 4.81
C THR A 262 8.51 -0.52 3.77
N MET A 263 7.34 0.07 3.56
CA MET A 263 7.14 1.14 2.58
C MET A 263 7.61 2.53 3.04
N PHE A 264 7.57 2.78 4.35
CA PHE A 264 7.81 4.09 4.96
C PHE A 264 8.91 4.11 6.03
N GLY A 265 9.26 2.95 6.58
CA GLY A 265 10.35 2.78 7.52
C GLY A 265 11.69 2.59 6.83
N ALA A 266 12.76 2.64 7.63
CA ALA A 266 14.13 2.50 7.14
C ALA A 266 14.62 1.03 7.13
N ASN A 267 13.98 0.14 7.91
CA ASN A 267 14.47 -1.22 8.20
C ASN A 267 13.32 -2.27 8.21
N GLU A 268 13.64 -3.53 7.91
CA GLU A 268 12.69 -4.65 7.81
C GLU A 268 12.14 -5.16 9.16
N GLY A 269 12.76 -4.81 10.28
CA GLY A 269 12.32 -5.21 11.63
C GLY A 269 11.33 -4.23 12.31
N LEU A 270 10.94 -3.16 11.61
CA LEU A 270 10.02 -2.17 12.14
C LEU A 270 8.57 -2.62 11.94
N THR A 271 7.71 -2.26 12.87
CA THR A 271 6.26 -2.29 12.71
C THR A 271 5.75 -0.91 12.31
N PHE A 272 4.50 -0.80 11.85
CA PHE A 272 3.94 0.51 11.55
C PHE A 272 3.93 1.45 12.77
N LYS A 273 3.91 0.89 13.99
CA LYS A 273 3.95 1.64 15.25
C LYS A 273 5.28 2.34 15.49
N ASP A 274 6.35 1.80 14.92
CA ASP A 274 7.70 2.39 15.01
C ASP A 274 7.92 3.49 13.95
N VAL A 275 7.01 3.64 12.99
CA VAL A 275 7.16 4.55 11.84
C VAL A 275 6.23 5.76 11.93
N PHE A 276 5.07 5.59 12.55
CA PHE A 276 4.03 6.62 12.63
C PHE A 276 3.67 6.92 14.07
N HIS A 277 3.41 8.20 14.36
CA HIS A 277 2.79 8.60 15.61
C HIS A 277 1.27 8.45 15.51
N HIS A 278 0.73 8.65 14.30
CA HIS A 278 -0.69 8.52 14.01
C HIS A 278 -0.93 7.83 12.69
N VAL A 279 -1.97 7.01 12.63
CA VAL A 279 -2.55 6.47 11.40
C VAL A 279 -4.03 6.83 11.38
N ILE A 280 -4.48 7.47 10.32
CA ILE A 280 -5.91 7.62 10.00
C ILE A 280 -6.19 6.74 8.79
N TRP A 281 -7.07 5.76 8.95
CA TRP A 281 -7.46 4.83 7.90
C TRP A 281 -8.95 5.00 7.58
N ALA A 282 -9.23 5.55 6.40
CA ALA A 282 -10.57 5.76 5.89
C ALA A 282 -10.81 4.92 4.63
N GLY A 283 -12.05 4.52 4.39
CA GLY A 283 -12.38 3.77 3.18
C GLY A 283 -13.62 2.93 3.29
N ASP A 284 -13.87 2.17 2.22
CA ASP A 284 -14.78 1.03 2.23
C ASP A 284 -14.04 -0.19 2.79
N PHE A 285 -14.21 -0.44 4.08
CA PHE A 285 -13.68 -1.62 4.74
C PHE A 285 -14.48 -2.88 4.41
N ASN A 286 -15.66 -2.77 3.82
CA ASN A 286 -16.55 -3.89 3.57
C ASN A 286 -16.93 -4.68 4.83
N PHE A 287 -16.86 -4.06 6.02
CA PHE A 287 -17.36 -4.68 7.24
C PHE A 287 -18.87 -4.91 7.15
N LYS A 288 -19.32 -6.08 7.60
CA LYS A 288 -20.71 -6.54 7.55
C LYS A 288 -21.29 -6.70 8.96
N LEU A 289 -22.60 -6.55 9.08
CA LEU A 289 -23.34 -6.97 10.27
C LEU A 289 -23.56 -8.48 10.26
N MET A 290 -23.14 -9.15 11.32
CA MET A 290 -23.24 -10.61 11.50
C MET A 290 -24.47 -10.99 12.30
N ILE A 291 -25.63 -10.60 11.78
CA ILE A 291 -26.95 -10.89 12.36
C ILE A 291 -27.99 -11.00 11.24
N ALA A 292 -29.10 -11.71 11.52
CA ALA A 292 -30.21 -11.85 10.59
C ALA A 292 -30.82 -10.49 10.19
N LEU A 293 -31.26 -10.39 8.93
CA LEU A 293 -31.75 -9.14 8.33
C LEU A 293 -32.95 -8.55 9.11
N GLU A 294 -33.85 -9.40 9.60
CA GLU A 294 -35.07 -8.99 10.30
C GLU A 294 -34.74 -8.16 11.54
N LYS A 295 -33.69 -8.57 12.28
CA LYS A 295 -33.21 -7.82 13.45
C LYS A 295 -32.54 -6.51 13.07
N VAL A 296 -31.88 -6.46 11.91
CA VAL A 296 -31.30 -5.21 11.39
C VAL A 296 -32.40 -4.22 11.06
N ILE A 297 -33.46 -4.66 10.36
CA ILE A 297 -34.63 -3.84 10.02
C ILE A 297 -35.26 -3.28 11.30
N GLU A 298 -35.60 -4.15 12.25
CA GLU A 298 -36.22 -3.77 13.52
C GLU A 298 -35.43 -2.69 14.26
N ASN A 299 -34.11 -2.89 14.42
CA ASN A 299 -33.29 -1.96 15.19
C ASN A 299 -33.05 -0.63 14.47
N ILE A 300 -32.99 -0.62 13.14
CA ILE A 300 -32.88 0.61 12.36
C ILE A 300 -34.18 1.41 12.43
N GLN A 301 -35.34 0.75 12.26
CA GLN A 301 -36.64 1.41 12.31
C GLN A 301 -36.96 1.94 13.72
N ASN A 302 -36.58 1.23 14.77
CA ASN A 302 -36.79 1.65 16.16
C ASN A 302 -35.74 2.65 16.68
N GLY A 303 -34.73 3.00 15.88
CA GLY A 303 -33.66 3.92 16.29
C GLY A 303 -32.71 3.33 17.35
N THR A 304 -32.70 2.02 17.56
CA THR A 304 -31.88 1.32 18.56
C THR A 304 -30.55 0.83 17.98
N LEU A 305 -29.89 1.66 17.15
CA LEU A 305 -28.67 1.30 16.41
C LEU A 305 -27.53 0.76 17.29
N SER A 306 -27.42 1.24 18.53
CA SER A 306 -26.37 0.83 19.48
C SER A 306 -26.41 -0.68 19.79
N SER A 307 -27.58 -1.32 19.68
CA SER A 307 -27.73 -2.76 19.89
C SER A 307 -27.06 -3.60 18.79
N LEU A 308 -26.90 -3.02 17.59
CA LEU A 308 -26.33 -3.68 16.42
C LEU A 308 -24.80 -3.68 16.41
N ILE A 309 -24.17 -2.71 17.10
CA ILE A 309 -22.72 -2.48 17.08
C ILE A 309 -21.94 -3.74 17.50
N LYS A 310 -22.45 -4.52 18.44
CA LYS A 310 -21.80 -5.77 18.89
C LYS A 310 -21.73 -6.87 17.82
N TYR A 311 -22.53 -6.75 16.76
CA TYR A 311 -22.55 -7.68 15.62
C TYR A 311 -21.79 -7.14 14.40
N ASP A 312 -21.26 -5.92 14.47
CA ASP A 312 -20.41 -5.36 13.43
C ASP A 312 -19.01 -5.99 13.50
N GLU A 313 -18.50 -6.42 12.35
CA GLU A 313 -17.23 -7.15 12.25
C GLU A 313 -16.03 -6.40 12.82
N PHE A 314 -16.03 -5.06 12.83
CA PHE A 314 -14.95 -4.30 13.48
C PHE A 314 -14.95 -4.49 15.00
N TYR A 315 -16.12 -4.69 15.61
CA TYR A 315 -16.27 -4.80 17.06
C TYR A 315 -16.21 -6.24 17.58
N LEU A 316 -16.26 -7.24 16.69
CA LEU A 316 -16.10 -8.64 17.06
C LEU A 316 -14.74 -8.90 17.73
N PRO A 317 -14.64 -9.90 18.63
CA PRO A 317 -13.37 -10.29 19.24
C PRO A 317 -12.29 -10.73 18.23
N SER A 318 -12.69 -11.14 17.03
CA SER A 318 -11.79 -11.55 15.95
C SER A 318 -11.26 -10.38 15.10
N SER A 319 -11.65 -9.13 15.40
CA SER A 319 -11.25 -7.95 14.64
C SER A 319 -9.78 -7.60 14.85
N MET A 320 -8.97 -7.85 13.83
CA MET A 320 -7.52 -7.59 13.90
C MET A 320 -7.21 -6.10 14.10
N LEU A 321 -7.97 -5.20 13.45
CA LEU A 321 -7.74 -3.76 13.62
C LEU A 321 -8.04 -3.31 15.06
N LYS A 322 -9.09 -3.87 15.68
CA LYS A 322 -9.40 -3.64 17.10
C LYS A 322 -8.28 -4.18 17.99
N ASP A 323 -7.76 -5.37 17.72
CA ASP A 323 -6.60 -5.95 18.44
C ASP A 323 -5.34 -5.07 18.32
N LYS A 324 -5.14 -4.41 17.16
CA LYS A 324 -4.06 -3.44 16.96
C LYS A 324 -4.34 -2.08 17.59
N LYS A 325 -5.39 -1.94 18.39
CA LYS A 325 -5.84 -0.72 19.07
C LYS A 325 -6.31 0.38 18.11
N PHE A 326 -6.75 0.07 16.88
CA PHE A 326 -7.50 1.05 16.09
C PHE A 326 -8.85 1.33 16.75
N ARG A 327 -9.30 2.58 16.64
CA ARG A 327 -10.54 3.08 17.24
C ARG A 327 -11.24 3.99 16.26
N GLU A 328 -12.54 4.16 16.43
CA GLU A 328 -13.35 5.17 15.77
C GLU A 328 -14.23 5.85 16.81
N ASP A 329 -14.89 6.94 16.43
CA ASP A 329 -15.91 7.56 17.27
C ASP A 329 -17.21 6.76 17.23
N ASN A 330 -18.13 7.05 18.14
CA ASN A 330 -19.41 6.36 18.23
C ASN A 330 -20.21 6.53 16.93
N ILE A 331 -20.61 5.40 16.33
CA ILE A 331 -21.50 5.39 15.18
C ILE A 331 -22.91 5.78 15.66
N THR A 332 -23.39 6.91 15.16
CA THR A 332 -24.72 7.48 15.46
C THR A 332 -25.57 7.68 14.22
N PHE A 333 -25.14 7.12 13.09
CA PHE A 333 -25.79 7.22 11.79
C PHE A 333 -26.20 5.83 11.28
N ASP A 334 -27.24 5.76 10.45
CA ASP A 334 -27.72 4.51 9.88
C ASP A 334 -26.66 3.86 8.96
N PRO A 335 -26.72 2.53 8.70
CA PRO A 335 -25.79 1.84 7.82
C PRO A 335 -25.58 2.53 6.47
N THR A 336 -24.32 2.62 6.04
CA THR A 336 -23.94 3.37 4.83
C THR A 336 -24.15 2.58 3.54
N TYR A 337 -24.31 1.26 3.63
CA TYR A 337 -24.50 0.29 2.54
C TYR A 337 -25.57 -0.74 2.96
N LYS A 338 -26.31 -1.44 2.09
CA LYS A 338 -26.47 -1.24 0.65
C LYS A 338 -27.68 -0.35 0.40
N LYS A 339 -27.45 0.92 0.07
CA LYS A 339 -28.51 1.87 -0.25
C LYS A 339 -29.08 1.57 -1.64
N LYS A 340 -30.30 2.03 -1.89
CA LYS A 340 -30.80 2.16 -3.26
C LYS A 340 -30.03 3.28 -3.97
N GLU A 341 -29.57 3.01 -5.18
CA GLU A 341 -28.96 4.02 -6.03
C GLU A 341 -30.00 5.07 -6.44
N ASN A 342 -29.59 6.34 -6.51
CA ASN A 342 -30.46 7.46 -6.88
C ASN A 342 -31.73 7.60 -6.01
N ARG A 343 -31.65 7.15 -4.76
CA ARG A 343 -32.75 7.20 -3.78
C ARG A 343 -33.27 8.62 -3.56
N THR A 344 -34.52 8.72 -3.08
CA THR A 344 -35.15 9.97 -2.68
C THR A 344 -34.67 10.40 -1.30
N VAL A 345 -34.97 11.65 -0.92
CA VAL A 345 -34.72 12.14 0.44
C VAL A 345 -35.44 11.20 1.42
N VAL A 346 -34.71 10.76 2.45
CA VAL A 346 -35.26 9.86 3.46
C VAL A 346 -36.35 10.60 4.24
N ASN A 347 -37.53 9.99 4.29
CA ASN A 347 -38.62 10.44 5.15
C ASN A 347 -38.92 9.34 6.17
N LYS A 348 -38.38 9.44 7.40
CA LYS A 348 -38.56 8.41 8.43
C LYS A 348 -40.00 8.34 8.99
N GLU A 349 -40.89 9.28 8.62
CA GLU A 349 -42.31 9.24 8.98
C GLU A 349 -43.10 8.25 8.09
N ASP A 350 -42.58 7.92 6.90
CA ASP A 350 -43.17 6.93 6.01
C ASP A 350 -42.95 5.52 6.58
N LYS A 351 -44.00 4.70 6.67
CA LYS A 351 -43.90 3.32 7.21
C LYS A 351 -42.93 2.44 6.39
N ASP A 352 -42.84 2.69 5.09
CA ASP A 352 -42.00 1.94 4.17
C ASP A 352 -40.66 2.64 3.88
N TRP A 353 -40.30 3.67 4.65
CA TRP A 353 -39.07 4.47 4.44
C TRP A 353 -37.82 3.61 4.29
N PHE A 354 -37.73 2.54 5.08
CA PHE A 354 -36.60 1.63 5.07
C PHE A 354 -36.45 0.95 3.72
N MET A 355 -37.57 0.51 3.13
CA MET A 355 -37.60 -0.12 1.82
C MET A 355 -37.32 0.89 0.70
N HIS A 356 -37.62 2.17 0.91
CA HIS A 356 -37.22 3.24 -0.02
C HIS A 356 -35.72 3.58 0.06
N GLU A 357 -35.08 3.32 1.20
CA GLU A 357 -33.67 3.66 1.45
C GLU A 357 -32.69 2.52 1.09
N TYR A 358 -33.02 1.26 1.38
CA TYR A 358 -32.10 0.13 1.27
C TYR A 358 -32.45 -0.87 0.16
N ALA A 359 -31.41 -1.43 -0.48
CA ALA A 359 -31.52 -2.49 -1.48
C ALA A 359 -31.14 -3.85 -0.85
N LEU A 360 -32.14 -4.65 -0.52
CA LEU A 360 -31.99 -5.88 0.28
C LEU A 360 -31.64 -7.14 -0.54
N SER A 361 -31.57 -7.02 -1.86
CA SER A 361 -31.19 -8.11 -2.76
C SER A 361 -30.33 -7.60 -3.91
N ASP A 362 -29.62 -8.54 -4.54
CA ASP A 362 -28.81 -8.30 -5.72
C ASP A 362 -29.07 -9.43 -6.72
N VAL A 363 -29.42 -9.08 -7.95
CA VAL A 363 -29.52 -10.05 -9.05
C VAL A 363 -28.18 -10.06 -9.77
N LYS A 364 -27.39 -11.13 -9.58
CA LYS A 364 -26.18 -11.31 -10.37
C LYS A 364 -26.58 -11.71 -11.79
N TRP A 365 -25.95 -11.09 -12.80
CA TRP A 365 -26.30 -11.32 -14.21
C TRP A 365 -25.92 -12.72 -14.72
N TYR A 366 -25.11 -13.46 -13.96
CA TYR A 366 -24.88 -14.89 -14.14
C TYR A 366 -25.43 -15.66 -12.93
N GLY A 367 -26.57 -16.31 -13.13
CA GLY A 367 -27.18 -17.23 -12.16
C GLY A 367 -28.41 -16.67 -11.44
N ASN A 368 -29.40 -17.55 -11.24
CA ASN A 368 -30.63 -17.29 -10.47
C ASN A 368 -30.38 -17.17 -8.95
N TYR A 369 -29.26 -16.60 -8.52
CA TYR A 369 -28.91 -16.46 -7.11
C TYR A 369 -29.24 -15.04 -6.63
N ASN A 370 -30.40 -14.88 -6.01
CA ASN A 370 -30.72 -13.68 -5.23
C ASN A 370 -29.88 -13.70 -3.95
N THR A 371 -28.78 -12.94 -3.93
CA THR A 371 -28.00 -12.77 -2.69
C THR A 371 -28.70 -11.74 -1.80
N GLN A 372 -29.10 -12.15 -0.60
CA GLN A 372 -29.60 -11.24 0.42
C GLN A 372 -28.49 -10.27 0.84
N ARG A 373 -28.82 -8.98 0.92
CA ARG A 373 -27.89 -7.91 1.31
C ARG A 373 -28.35 -7.29 2.61
N ILE A 374 -27.54 -7.47 3.65
CA ILE A 374 -27.78 -6.90 4.97
C ILE A 374 -27.19 -5.49 5.02
N PRO A 375 -27.99 -4.44 5.32
CA PRO A 375 -27.44 -3.11 5.55
C PRO A 375 -26.33 -3.12 6.59
N SER A 376 -25.17 -2.55 6.28
CA SER A 376 -23.96 -2.60 7.10
C SER A 376 -23.16 -1.29 7.04
N TRP A 377 -22.36 -1.00 8.07
CA TRP A 377 -21.42 0.11 8.10
C TRP A 377 -20.10 -0.28 7.43
N THR A 378 -20.12 -0.33 6.10
CA THR A 378 -18.95 -0.70 5.30
C THR A 378 -17.91 0.40 5.23
N ASP A 379 -18.37 1.65 5.21
CA ASP A 379 -17.52 2.84 5.10
C ASP A 379 -17.13 3.31 6.50
N ARG A 380 -15.83 3.46 6.77
CA ARG A 380 -15.31 3.77 8.12
C ARG A 380 -14.17 4.76 8.09
N ILE A 381 -13.97 5.45 9.21
CA ILE A 381 -12.81 6.30 9.47
C ILE A 381 -12.24 5.91 10.83
N LEU A 382 -11.17 5.12 10.81
CA LEU A 382 -10.47 4.62 11.99
C LEU A 382 -9.23 5.47 12.27
N LYS A 383 -8.86 5.60 13.54
CA LYS A 383 -7.57 6.14 13.97
C LYS A 383 -6.80 5.14 14.81
N TRP A 384 -5.48 5.26 14.76
CA TRP A 384 -4.54 4.70 15.71
C TRP A 384 -3.52 5.78 16.06
N SER A 385 -3.11 5.86 17.33
CA SER A 385 -1.93 6.62 17.71
C SER A 385 -1.00 5.79 18.57
N ASP A 386 0.26 6.19 18.58
CA ASP A 386 1.18 5.76 19.62
C ASP A 386 0.64 6.16 21.01
N GLU A 387 0.88 5.30 21.99
CA GLU A 387 0.33 5.47 23.34
C GLU A 387 0.82 6.77 24.00
N SER A 388 2.04 7.21 23.70
CA SER A 388 2.60 8.46 24.21
C SER A 388 2.03 9.72 23.54
N MET A 389 1.35 9.56 22.40
CA MET A 389 0.82 10.65 21.56
C MET A 389 -0.71 10.59 21.41
N GLU A 390 -1.39 9.63 22.03
CA GLU A 390 -2.83 9.41 21.86
C GLU A 390 -3.67 10.66 22.20
N SER A 391 -3.22 11.50 23.14
CA SER A 391 -3.90 12.75 23.50
C SER A 391 -3.73 13.86 22.45
N CYS A 392 -2.82 13.73 21.48
CA CYS A 392 -2.54 14.75 20.47
C CYS A 392 -3.54 14.70 19.30
N LEU A 393 -3.87 13.51 18.78
CA LEU A 393 -4.84 13.36 17.69
C LEU A 393 -6.23 13.00 18.26
N ARG A 394 -7.11 14.00 18.34
CA ARG A 394 -8.46 13.86 18.88
C ARG A 394 -9.50 13.86 17.77
N ILE A 395 -10.49 13.00 17.88
CA ILE A 395 -11.69 13.09 17.03
C ILE A 395 -12.53 14.26 17.55
N GLU A 396 -12.97 15.13 16.65
CA GLU A 396 -13.84 16.25 16.99
C GLU A 396 -15.26 15.73 17.28
N PRO A 397 -15.86 16.09 18.43
CA PRO A 397 -17.19 15.60 18.78
C PRO A 397 -18.23 15.91 17.70
N LYS A 398 -19.13 14.95 17.44
CA LYS A 398 -20.26 15.08 16.49
C LYS A 398 -19.84 15.28 15.02
N THR A 399 -18.57 15.09 14.68
CA THR A 399 -18.10 15.23 13.29
C THR A 399 -18.03 13.89 12.56
N TYR A 400 -18.09 12.75 13.27
CA TYR A 400 -18.20 11.43 12.65
C TYR A 400 -19.64 11.17 12.21
N LYS A 401 -19.95 11.52 10.95
CA LYS A 401 -21.31 11.56 10.42
C LYS A 401 -21.37 11.11 8.97
N ALA A 402 -22.43 10.40 8.62
CA ALA A 402 -22.80 10.15 7.23
C ALA A 402 -23.48 11.41 6.64
N SER A 403 -23.27 11.67 5.34
CA SER A 403 -23.97 12.77 4.67
C SER A 403 -25.46 12.47 4.60
N LEU A 404 -26.30 13.39 5.08
CA LEU A 404 -27.76 13.27 5.05
C LEU A 404 -28.36 14.49 4.35
N PRO A 405 -28.37 14.51 3.00
CA PRO A 405 -28.98 15.60 2.26
C PRO A 405 -30.48 15.72 2.54
N ASN A 406 -30.96 16.94 2.77
CA ASN A 406 -32.39 17.24 2.91
C ASN A 406 -33.11 17.45 1.57
N ARG A 407 -32.37 17.32 0.47
CA ARG A 407 -32.82 17.48 -0.91
C ARG A 407 -32.10 16.47 -1.80
N ARG A 408 -32.63 16.21 -2.98
CA ARG A 408 -32.00 15.27 -3.92
C ARG A 408 -30.67 15.83 -4.41
N THR A 409 -29.58 15.10 -4.20
CA THR A 409 -28.24 15.51 -4.62
C THR A 409 -27.45 14.35 -5.21
N VAL A 410 -26.30 14.65 -5.84
CA VAL A 410 -25.37 13.64 -6.36
C VAL A 410 -24.80 12.73 -5.28
N LEU A 411 -24.80 13.13 -4.01
CA LEU A 411 -24.33 12.30 -2.90
C LEU A 411 -25.21 11.06 -2.66
N MET A 412 -26.40 11.04 -3.27
CA MET A 412 -27.37 9.95 -3.20
C MET A 412 -27.32 9.01 -4.42
N SER A 413 -26.39 9.23 -5.36
CA SER A 413 -26.32 8.47 -6.62
C SER A 413 -25.76 7.05 -6.45
N SER A 414 -24.94 6.84 -5.43
CA SER A 414 -24.33 5.53 -5.12
C SER A 414 -25.19 4.77 -4.12
N ASP A 415 -25.03 3.45 -4.15
CA ASP A 415 -25.44 2.49 -3.12
C ASP A 415 -24.67 2.63 -1.80
N HIS A 416 -23.72 3.55 -1.71
CA HIS A 416 -23.04 3.97 -0.49
C HIS A 416 -23.34 5.42 -0.14
N THR A 417 -23.35 5.72 1.16
CA THR A 417 -23.45 7.08 1.69
C THR A 417 -22.07 7.63 2.04
N PRO A 418 -21.69 8.82 1.55
CA PRO A 418 -20.44 9.47 1.95
C PRO A 418 -20.33 9.65 3.48
N LEU A 419 -19.13 9.48 4.01
CA LEU A 419 -18.84 9.59 5.44
C LEU A 419 -17.76 10.65 5.67
N SER A 420 -17.88 11.39 6.76
CA SER A 420 -16.88 12.38 7.19
C SER A 420 -16.53 12.23 8.66
N CYS A 421 -15.33 12.66 9.04
CA CYS A 421 -14.87 12.79 10.42
C CYS A 421 -13.87 13.94 10.52
N GLY A 422 -14.03 14.80 11.53
CA GLY A 422 -13.11 15.87 11.86
C GLY A 422 -12.13 15.42 12.93
N PHE A 423 -10.88 15.84 12.80
CA PHE A 423 -9.84 15.63 13.80
C PHE A 423 -9.20 16.94 14.19
N SER A 424 -8.81 17.05 15.45
CA SER A 424 -7.95 18.10 15.97
C SER A 424 -6.61 17.49 16.35
N LEU A 425 -5.53 17.95 15.72
CA LEU A 425 -4.17 17.55 16.05
C LEU A 425 -3.49 18.66 16.86
N LEU A 426 -3.30 18.41 18.15
CA LEU A 426 -2.55 19.29 19.03
C LEU A 426 -1.04 19.12 18.83
N PRO A 427 -0.23 20.18 18.97
CA PRO A 427 1.22 20.06 18.97
C PRO A 427 1.71 19.30 20.21
N VAL A 428 2.94 18.79 20.10
CA VAL A 428 3.65 18.14 21.20
C VAL A 428 4.46 19.18 21.97
N SER A 429 4.51 19.07 23.30
CA SER A 429 5.39 19.91 24.14
C SER A 429 6.86 19.77 23.71
N LYS A 430 7.59 20.89 23.67
CA LYS A 430 8.95 21.05 23.09
C LYS A 430 10.03 20.07 23.58
N SER A 431 9.80 19.31 24.65
CA SER A 431 10.77 18.38 25.24
C SER A 431 10.83 16.98 24.61
N LEU A 432 10.12 16.73 23.51
CA LEU A 432 9.79 15.36 23.11
C LEU A 432 10.34 14.98 21.72
N VAL A 433 11.13 13.91 21.71
CA VAL A 433 11.72 13.28 20.52
C VAL A 433 10.65 12.41 19.84
N PRO A 434 10.61 12.33 18.50
CA PRO A 434 9.86 11.27 17.82
C PRO A 434 10.31 9.88 18.32
N PRO A 435 9.45 8.85 18.34
CA PRO A 435 9.87 7.49 18.57
C PRO A 435 10.66 7.07 17.33
N VAL A 436 11.97 7.25 17.40
CA VAL A 436 12.86 6.51 16.55
C VAL A 436 13.79 5.81 17.51
N LYS A 437 13.41 4.59 17.92
CA LYS A 437 14.43 3.56 18.10
C LYS A 437 15.06 3.37 16.72
N LEU A 438 15.97 4.28 16.37
CA LEU A 438 16.95 4.11 15.33
C LEU A 438 18.00 3.18 15.93
N ASN A 439 17.55 1.99 16.30
CA ASN A 439 18.40 0.85 16.25
C ASN A 439 18.71 0.72 14.76
N LEU A 440 19.94 1.10 14.43
CA LEU A 440 20.59 0.80 13.17
C LEU A 440 20.78 -0.73 13.12
N VAL A 441 19.67 -1.45 13.11
CA VAL A 441 19.62 -2.90 12.90
C VAL A 441 19.32 -3.02 11.42
N LEU A 442 20.42 -3.20 10.69
CA LEU A 442 20.43 -3.73 9.34
C LEU A 442 19.59 -5.01 9.36
N GLY A 443 18.37 -4.90 8.82
CA GLY A 443 17.40 -5.99 8.81
C GLY A 443 17.97 -7.19 8.05
N THR A 444 18.34 -8.20 8.81
CA THR A 444 18.71 -9.53 8.35
C THR A 444 17.42 -10.32 8.16
N ASN A 445 16.90 -10.43 6.94
CA ASN A 445 16.08 -11.58 6.53
C ASN A 445 16.07 -11.73 5.00
N SER A 446 17.27 -11.98 4.47
CA SER A 446 17.42 -12.79 3.27
C SER A 446 18.46 -13.87 3.59
N ILE A 447 18.16 -15.12 3.24
CA ILE A 447 18.95 -16.33 3.54
C ILE A 447 20.34 -16.35 2.87
N LEU A 448 20.85 -15.22 2.36
CA LEU A 448 22.17 -15.11 1.72
C LEU A 448 22.90 -13.83 2.15
N PHE A 449 23.20 -13.71 3.45
CA PHE A 449 24.01 -12.64 4.09
C PHE A 449 23.24 -11.34 4.34
N GLY A 450 22.86 -11.13 5.61
CA GLY A 450 22.31 -9.85 6.05
C GLY A 450 23.36 -8.73 6.01
N PRO A 451 22.95 -7.47 6.05
CA PRO A 451 23.87 -6.36 5.98
C PRO A 451 24.60 -6.26 7.33
N GLY A 452 25.92 -6.33 7.32
CA GLY A 452 26.74 -6.22 8.54
C GLY A 452 27.53 -7.49 8.92
N TYR A 453 27.23 -8.64 8.31
CA TYR A 453 28.07 -9.83 8.41
C TYR A 453 28.16 -10.53 7.04
N PRO A 454 29.20 -10.27 6.22
CA PRO A 454 29.66 -11.32 5.31
C PRO A 454 29.94 -12.57 6.18
N SER A 455 29.96 -13.76 5.59
CA SER A 455 30.40 -14.94 6.34
C SER A 455 31.77 -14.63 6.93
N ARG A 456 31.86 -14.58 8.28
CA ARG A 456 33.17 -14.48 8.97
C ARG A 456 34.14 -15.51 8.39
N PHE A 457 33.63 -16.64 7.91
CA PHE A 457 34.34 -17.67 7.19
C PHE A 457 35.10 -17.23 5.92
N ALA A 458 34.50 -16.41 5.03
CA ALA A 458 35.16 -16.06 3.76
C ALA A 458 36.13 -14.87 3.86
N CYS A 459 36.01 -14.08 4.94
CA CYS A 459 36.80 -12.88 5.19
C CYS A 459 37.63 -12.93 6.49
N SER A 460 37.73 -14.10 7.14
CA SER A 460 38.58 -14.30 8.34
C SER A 460 40.05 -14.47 8.00
N SER A 461 40.37 -14.85 6.76
CA SER A 461 41.72 -14.90 6.22
C SER A 461 41.87 -13.90 5.09
N ASP A 462 43.09 -13.52 4.74
CA ASP A 462 43.37 -12.71 3.55
C ASP A 462 43.31 -13.55 2.25
N ALA A 463 42.26 -14.36 2.09
CA ALA A 463 42.09 -15.27 0.95
C ALA A 463 42.00 -14.54 -0.40
N TYR A 464 41.82 -13.23 -0.40
CA TYR A 464 41.77 -12.39 -1.60
C TYR A 464 43.01 -11.48 -1.77
N GLY A 465 44.04 -11.62 -0.92
CA GLY A 465 45.31 -10.87 -1.04
C GLY A 465 45.14 -9.35 -0.90
N LEU A 466 44.20 -8.89 -0.07
CA LEU A 466 43.95 -7.47 0.13
C LEU A 466 45.08 -6.78 0.90
N GLU A 467 45.80 -7.46 1.78
CA GLU A 467 46.92 -6.85 2.51
C GLU A 467 48.13 -6.65 1.59
N GLU A 468 48.44 -7.65 0.77
CA GLU A 468 49.53 -7.60 -0.21
C GLU A 468 49.31 -6.49 -1.27
N THR A 469 48.05 -6.21 -1.58
CA THR A 469 47.65 -5.20 -2.58
C THR A 469 47.34 -3.83 -1.98
N LYS A 470 47.64 -3.61 -0.69
CA LYS A 470 47.30 -2.37 0.03
C LYS A 470 45.82 -1.99 -0.14
N PHE A 471 44.95 -2.95 0.12
CA PHE A 471 43.50 -2.79 0.17
C PHE A 471 42.89 -2.36 -1.17
N GLN A 472 43.57 -2.64 -2.29
CA GLN A 472 43.02 -2.42 -3.61
C GLN A 472 42.17 -3.63 -4.04
N LEU A 473 40.95 -3.35 -4.50
CA LEU A 473 40.11 -4.41 -5.06
C LEU A 473 40.74 -4.95 -6.36
N PRO A 474 40.62 -6.25 -6.64
CA PRO A 474 40.98 -6.80 -7.95
C PRO A 474 40.28 -6.02 -9.06
N LYS A 475 41.03 -5.68 -10.11
CA LYS A 475 40.56 -4.79 -11.19
C LYS A 475 39.21 -5.24 -11.78
N GLU A 476 39.02 -6.53 -12.01
CA GLU A 476 37.75 -7.08 -12.52
C GLU A 476 36.55 -6.78 -11.60
N VAL A 477 36.75 -6.83 -10.28
CA VAL A 477 35.71 -6.54 -9.28
C VAL A 477 35.46 -5.03 -9.21
N ALA A 478 36.52 -4.24 -9.21
CA ALA A 478 36.44 -2.78 -9.20
C ALA A 478 35.69 -2.26 -10.43
N ASP A 479 36.05 -2.73 -11.63
CA ASP A 479 35.41 -2.34 -12.89
C ASP A 479 33.91 -2.72 -12.90
N LYS A 480 33.54 -3.88 -12.35
CA LYS A 480 32.14 -4.31 -12.19
C LYS A 480 31.37 -3.44 -11.19
N ILE A 481 32.00 -3.05 -10.09
CA ILE A 481 31.40 -2.15 -9.10
C ILE A 481 31.18 -0.75 -9.70
N ILE A 482 32.16 -0.24 -10.45
CA ILE A 482 32.13 1.09 -11.07
C ILE A 482 31.09 1.13 -12.20
N SER A 483 31.06 0.10 -13.06
CA SER A 483 30.09 -0.03 -14.16
C SER A 483 28.68 -0.38 -13.69
N SER A 484 28.54 -0.93 -12.48
CA SER A 484 27.21 -1.13 -11.89
C SER A 484 26.55 0.22 -11.57
N ASN A 485 25.28 0.34 -11.97
CA ASN A 485 24.45 1.51 -11.72
C ASN A 485 23.36 1.19 -10.66
N PRO A 486 23.72 1.08 -9.36
CA PRO A 486 22.82 0.61 -8.32
C PRO A 486 21.87 1.70 -7.77
N GLU A 487 21.66 2.82 -8.48
CA GLU A 487 20.70 3.85 -8.04
C GLU A 487 19.28 3.33 -7.85
N THR A 488 18.98 2.13 -8.35
CA THR A 488 17.70 1.46 -8.16
C THR A 488 17.78 0.36 -7.11
N THR A 489 17.45 0.70 -5.86
CA THR A 489 16.95 -0.28 -4.86
C THR A 489 15.55 -0.81 -5.19
N ARG A 490 15.16 -0.76 -6.46
CA ARG A 490 13.86 -1.21 -6.98
C ARG A 490 14.11 -1.99 -8.25
N TYR A 491 13.39 -3.09 -8.41
CA TYR A 491 13.28 -3.72 -9.70
C TYR A 491 12.53 -2.76 -10.64
N VAL A 492 13.18 -2.36 -11.73
CA VAL A 492 12.55 -1.66 -12.86
C VAL A 492 12.10 -2.73 -13.82
N GLU A 493 10.80 -2.77 -14.15
CA GLU A 493 10.27 -3.76 -15.07
C GLU A 493 10.98 -3.67 -16.42
N ILE A 494 11.60 -4.79 -16.82
CA ILE A 494 12.36 -4.87 -18.07
C ILE A 494 11.34 -5.05 -19.20
N PRO A 495 11.35 -4.23 -20.27
CA PRO A 495 10.37 -4.31 -21.36
C PRO A 495 10.19 -5.71 -21.96
N GLU A 496 11.28 -6.46 -22.09
CA GLU A 496 11.25 -7.85 -22.56
C GLU A 496 10.46 -8.77 -21.62
N GLU A 497 10.66 -8.66 -20.31
CA GLU A 497 9.93 -9.46 -19.31
C GLU A 497 8.45 -9.06 -19.23
N ILE A 498 8.11 -7.79 -19.47
CA ILE A 498 6.71 -7.34 -19.58
C ILE A 498 6.04 -7.97 -20.82
N GLY A 499 6.76 -8.06 -21.93
CA GLY A 499 6.26 -8.71 -23.15
C GLY A 499 5.90 -10.17 -22.91
N ILE A 500 6.83 -10.93 -22.32
CA ILE A 500 6.63 -12.35 -21.97
C ILE A 500 5.45 -12.53 -21.00
N GLU A 501 5.34 -11.67 -19.98
CA GLU A 501 4.22 -11.72 -19.04
C GLU A 501 2.86 -11.53 -19.73
N ARG A 502 2.76 -10.56 -20.65
CA ARG A 502 1.53 -10.33 -21.42
C ARG A 502 1.19 -11.54 -22.29
N GLU A 503 2.16 -12.08 -23.01
CA GLU A 503 1.96 -13.27 -23.85
C GLU A 503 1.47 -14.47 -23.04
N LEU A 504 2.06 -14.73 -21.87
CA LEU A 504 1.66 -15.83 -20.99
C LEU A 504 0.27 -15.63 -20.39
N VAL A 505 -0.09 -14.39 -20.03
CA VAL A 505 -1.42 -14.05 -19.51
C VAL A 505 -2.47 -14.19 -20.60
N GLU A 506 -2.23 -13.67 -21.80
CA GLU A 506 -3.10 -13.83 -22.96
C GLU A 506 -3.27 -15.31 -23.33
N SER A 507 -2.19 -16.08 -23.31
CA SER A 507 -2.22 -17.52 -23.53
C SER A 507 -3.08 -18.26 -22.49
N ALA A 508 -2.90 -17.95 -21.20
CA ALA A 508 -3.67 -18.57 -20.12
C ALA A 508 -5.18 -18.24 -20.22
N LEU A 509 -5.53 -17.01 -20.56
CA LEU A 509 -6.91 -16.59 -20.77
C LEU A 509 -7.52 -17.26 -22.00
N THR A 510 -6.76 -17.38 -23.09
CA THR A 510 -7.19 -18.06 -24.32
C THR A 510 -7.44 -19.55 -24.06
N LEU A 511 -6.54 -20.22 -23.35
CA LEU A 511 -6.71 -21.63 -22.94
C LEU A 511 -7.95 -21.83 -22.07
N PHE A 512 -8.23 -20.89 -21.17
CA PHE A 512 -9.43 -20.94 -20.33
C PHE A 512 -10.71 -20.80 -21.15
N ASP A 513 -10.78 -19.81 -22.05
CA ASP A 513 -11.96 -19.60 -22.91
C ASP A 513 -12.20 -20.78 -23.86
N GLU A 514 -11.15 -21.26 -24.50
CA GLU A 514 -11.19 -22.43 -25.38
C GLU A 514 -11.62 -23.70 -24.63
N SER A 515 -11.32 -23.82 -23.32
CA SER A 515 -11.71 -24.98 -22.52
C SER A 515 -13.22 -25.05 -22.29
N LEU A 516 -13.89 -23.89 -22.24
CA LEU A 516 -15.35 -23.79 -22.10
C LEU A 516 -16.05 -24.12 -23.42
N ASN A 517 -15.40 -23.79 -24.54
CA ASN A 517 -15.95 -23.92 -25.89
C ASN A 517 -15.28 -25.03 -26.70
N LEU A 518 -14.69 -26.03 -26.03
CA LEU A 518 -13.79 -26.99 -26.69
C LEU A 518 -14.45 -27.83 -27.80
N LYS A 519 -15.77 -28.06 -27.67
CA LYS A 519 -16.57 -28.79 -28.67
C LYS A 519 -16.83 -27.97 -29.94
N VAL A 520 -16.73 -26.64 -29.86
CA VAL A 520 -16.97 -25.75 -30.99
C VAL A 520 -15.82 -25.88 -31.99
N GLY A 521 -16.17 -26.23 -33.23
CA GLY A 521 -15.21 -26.45 -34.32
C GLY A 521 -14.42 -27.76 -34.25
N LEU A 522 -14.80 -28.70 -33.36
CA LEU A 522 -14.16 -30.01 -33.24
C LEU A 522 -14.76 -31.02 -34.24
N ASN A 523 -14.04 -31.32 -35.31
CA ASN A 523 -14.49 -32.25 -36.35
C ASN A 523 -14.27 -33.73 -35.96
N TYR A 524 -13.39 -33.99 -35.00
CA TYR A 524 -13.02 -35.34 -34.56
C TYR A 524 -13.32 -35.52 -33.06
N PRO A 525 -14.55 -35.96 -32.70
CA PRO A 525 -14.94 -36.13 -31.30
C PRO A 525 -14.06 -37.13 -30.52
N SER A 526 -13.43 -38.09 -31.22
CA SER A 526 -12.56 -39.10 -30.61
C SER A 526 -11.35 -38.52 -29.86
N ILE A 527 -10.89 -37.32 -30.23
CA ILE A 527 -9.75 -36.66 -29.57
C ILE A 527 -10.16 -35.71 -28.44
N TYR A 528 -11.46 -35.55 -28.17
CA TYR A 528 -11.97 -34.54 -27.23
C TYR A 528 -11.33 -34.64 -25.84
N PHE A 529 -11.23 -35.87 -25.30
CA PHE A 529 -10.65 -36.10 -23.98
C PHE A 529 -9.15 -35.79 -23.94
N ASP A 530 -8.41 -36.23 -24.96
CA ASP A 530 -6.97 -35.97 -25.07
C ASP A 530 -6.67 -34.50 -25.28
N LEU A 531 -7.50 -33.80 -26.05
CA LEU A 531 -7.42 -32.36 -26.27
C LEU A 531 -7.70 -31.59 -24.96
N GLN A 532 -8.74 -31.97 -24.22
CA GLN A 532 -9.05 -31.38 -22.91
C GLN A 532 -7.89 -31.57 -21.93
N LYS A 533 -7.30 -32.77 -21.88
CA LYS A 533 -6.13 -33.09 -21.07
C LYS A 533 -4.90 -32.27 -21.49
N HIS A 534 -4.69 -32.08 -22.79
CA HIS A 534 -3.60 -31.27 -23.32
C HIS A 534 -3.76 -29.80 -22.92
N MET A 535 -4.94 -29.22 -23.08
CA MET A 535 -5.21 -27.83 -22.69
C MET A 535 -5.04 -27.57 -21.20
N ALA A 536 -5.47 -28.52 -20.35
CA ALA A 536 -5.23 -28.42 -18.92
C ALA A 536 -3.72 -28.40 -18.60
N LYS A 537 -2.91 -29.20 -19.31
CA LYS A 537 -1.45 -29.17 -19.18
C LYS A 537 -0.86 -27.84 -19.63
N GLU A 538 -1.28 -27.31 -20.78
CA GLU A 538 -0.82 -26.01 -21.29
C GLU A 538 -1.17 -24.88 -20.33
N TYR A 539 -2.36 -24.91 -19.72
CA TYR A 539 -2.78 -23.91 -18.74
C TYR A 539 -1.90 -23.94 -17.49
N VAL A 540 -1.60 -25.15 -16.97
CA VAL A 540 -0.67 -25.34 -15.86
C VAL A 540 0.73 -24.84 -16.23
N SER A 541 1.22 -25.16 -17.44
CA SER A 541 2.52 -24.69 -17.93
C SER A 541 2.59 -23.16 -18.04
N ALA A 542 1.53 -22.50 -18.53
CA ALA A 542 1.47 -21.05 -18.62
C ALA A 542 1.53 -20.39 -17.23
N GLN A 543 0.76 -20.91 -16.27
CA GLN A 543 0.76 -20.42 -14.89
C GLN A 543 2.10 -20.66 -14.17
N ALA A 544 2.70 -21.85 -14.35
CA ALA A 544 4.00 -22.18 -13.78
C ALA A 544 5.14 -21.31 -14.37
N THR A 545 5.09 -21.04 -15.67
CA THR A 545 6.04 -20.16 -16.36
C THR A 545 5.91 -18.72 -15.88
N LEU A 546 4.68 -18.22 -15.71
CA LEU A 546 4.42 -16.89 -15.16
C LEU A 546 4.91 -16.77 -13.71
N ALA A 547 4.71 -17.78 -12.87
CA ALA A 547 5.25 -17.82 -11.52
C ALA A 547 6.79 -17.80 -11.52
N SER A 548 7.41 -18.57 -12.41
CA SER A 548 8.87 -18.60 -12.58
C SER A 548 9.43 -17.24 -12.99
N LEU A 549 8.75 -16.53 -13.90
CA LEU A 549 9.13 -15.18 -14.32
C LEU A 549 9.11 -14.21 -13.13
N ASN A 550 8.07 -14.28 -12.30
CA ASN A 550 7.99 -13.47 -11.08
C ASN A 550 9.09 -13.80 -10.06
N THR A 551 9.52 -15.06 -9.96
CA THR A 551 10.70 -15.43 -9.15
C THR A 551 11.99 -14.79 -9.69
N LEU A 552 12.19 -14.70 -11.01
CA LEU A 552 13.37 -14.04 -11.58
C LEU A 552 13.42 -12.53 -11.29
N ARG A 553 12.27 -11.87 -11.21
CA ARG A 553 12.18 -10.46 -10.79
C ARG A 553 12.68 -10.27 -9.36
N ALA A 554 12.35 -11.20 -8.46
CA ALA A 554 12.87 -11.22 -7.09
C ALA A 554 14.39 -11.46 -7.05
N VAL A 555 14.91 -12.37 -7.88
CA VAL A 555 16.36 -12.60 -8.00
C VAL A 555 17.09 -11.34 -8.51
N THR A 556 16.51 -10.62 -9.47
CA THR A 556 17.04 -9.35 -9.99
C THR A 556 17.17 -8.30 -8.89
N TYR A 557 16.16 -8.21 -8.03
CA TYR A 557 16.19 -7.32 -6.87
C TYR A 557 17.35 -7.66 -5.91
N ILE A 558 17.55 -8.95 -5.61
CA ILE A 558 18.66 -9.42 -4.75
C ILE A 558 20.02 -9.06 -5.37
N ILE A 559 20.19 -9.28 -6.68
CA ILE A 559 21.42 -8.92 -7.41
C ILE A 559 21.71 -7.42 -7.26
N ASN A 560 20.70 -6.56 -7.44
CA ASN A 560 20.87 -5.11 -7.33
C ASN A 560 21.26 -4.67 -5.91
N ILE A 561 20.69 -5.31 -4.88
CA ILE A 561 21.08 -5.08 -3.49
C ILE A 561 22.55 -5.44 -3.26
N LEU A 562 22.97 -6.64 -3.69
CA LEU A 562 24.34 -7.10 -3.51
C LEU A 562 25.36 -6.17 -4.19
N ARG A 563 25.07 -5.73 -5.42
CA ARG A 563 25.88 -4.74 -6.15
C ARG A 563 25.92 -3.40 -5.42
N SER A 564 24.80 -2.94 -4.86
CA SER A 564 24.74 -1.72 -4.06
C SER A 564 25.60 -1.81 -2.80
N TYR A 565 25.58 -2.93 -2.08
CA TYR A 565 26.44 -3.13 -0.91
C TYR A 565 27.93 -3.15 -1.28
N ALA A 566 28.29 -3.84 -2.36
CA ALA A 566 29.67 -3.84 -2.86
C ALA A 566 30.16 -2.43 -3.19
N LYS A 567 29.34 -1.62 -3.88
CA LYS A 567 29.66 -0.23 -4.21
C LYS A 567 29.81 0.67 -2.98
N MET A 568 28.92 0.51 -2.01
CA MET A 568 29.00 1.25 -0.75
C MET A 568 30.28 0.94 0.02
N SER A 569 30.65 -0.35 0.14
CA SER A 569 31.89 -0.77 0.77
C SER A 569 33.12 -0.21 0.06
N HIS A 570 33.18 -0.31 -1.27
CA HIS A 570 34.28 0.25 -2.06
C HIS A 570 34.39 1.78 -1.90
N THR A 571 33.27 2.50 -1.99
CA THR A 571 33.26 3.98 -1.86
C THR A 571 33.72 4.45 -0.48
N LYS A 572 33.36 3.73 0.58
CA LYS A 572 33.64 4.14 1.96
C LYS A 572 35.04 3.74 2.44
N TYR A 573 35.56 2.61 1.95
CA TYR A 573 36.79 1.99 2.47
C TYR A 573 37.90 1.82 1.43
N GLY A 574 37.68 2.11 0.15
CA GLY A 574 38.66 1.86 -0.92
C GLY A 574 39.98 2.62 -0.82
N ASN A 575 40.05 3.65 0.03
CA ASN A 575 41.27 4.42 0.30
C ASN A 575 41.70 4.32 1.77
N LYS A 576 41.25 3.30 2.50
CA LYS A 576 41.55 3.12 3.93
C LYS A 576 42.33 1.83 4.15
N GLU A 577 43.37 1.92 4.97
CA GLU A 577 44.20 0.80 5.37
C GLU A 577 43.91 0.51 6.85
N SER A 578 42.84 -0.23 7.13
CA SER A 578 42.46 -0.68 8.48
C SER A 578 41.84 -2.08 8.43
N GLU A 579 41.81 -2.80 9.55
CA GLU A 579 41.17 -4.11 9.63
C GLU A 579 39.69 -4.05 9.21
N GLU A 580 39.00 -2.96 9.55
CA GLU A 580 37.63 -2.72 9.10
C GLU A 580 37.55 -2.53 7.59
N ALA A 581 38.56 -1.88 6.98
CA ALA A 581 38.65 -1.74 5.53
C ALA A 581 38.94 -3.08 4.85
N LYS A 582 39.84 -3.91 5.40
CA LYS A 582 40.12 -5.29 4.95
C LYS A 582 38.81 -6.06 4.80
N TYR A 583 38.04 -6.06 5.87
CA TYR A 583 36.81 -6.82 5.98
C TYR A 583 35.71 -6.28 5.05
N ALA A 584 35.55 -4.95 4.99
CA ALA A 584 34.56 -4.30 4.13
C ALA A 584 34.85 -4.53 2.65
N LEU A 585 36.11 -4.50 2.24
CA LEU A 585 36.55 -4.72 0.85
C LEU A 585 36.47 -6.20 0.47
N CYS A 586 36.84 -7.12 1.37
CA CYS A 586 36.58 -8.55 1.18
C CYS A 586 35.08 -8.84 0.98
N SER A 587 34.23 -8.18 1.78
CA SER A 587 32.76 -8.28 1.62
C SER A 587 32.31 -7.82 0.23
N ALA A 588 32.89 -6.73 -0.28
CA ALA A 588 32.57 -6.22 -1.61
C ALA A 588 32.90 -7.23 -2.71
N ILE A 589 34.01 -7.97 -2.59
CA ILE A 589 34.38 -9.07 -3.50
C ILE A 589 33.35 -10.19 -3.42
N VAL A 590 32.99 -10.63 -2.22
CA VAL A 590 32.01 -11.71 -2.02
C VAL A 590 30.64 -11.34 -2.58
N TYR A 591 30.12 -10.15 -2.28
CA TYR A 591 28.83 -9.68 -2.79
C TYR A 591 28.83 -9.62 -4.33
N THR A 592 29.91 -9.14 -4.93
CA THR A 592 30.06 -9.09 -6.39
C THR A 592 30.05 -10.49 -7.00
N LYS A 593 30.81 -11.44 -6.43
CA LYS A 593 30.86 -12.83 -6.91
C LYS A 593 29.51 -13.56 -6.77
N VAL A 594 28.78 -13.34 -5.68
CA VAL A 594 27.45 -13.93 -5.49
C VAL A 594 26.45 -13.33 -6.49
N ALA A 595 26.47 -12.01 -6.67
CA ALA A 595 25.64 -11.32 -7.65
C ALA A 595 25.88 -11.86 -9.07
N ASP A 596 27.14 -12.10 -9.46
CA ASP A 596 27.49 -12.65 -10.78
C ASP A 596 26.98 -14.08 -10.97
N LYS A 597 27.10 -14.94 -9.95
CA LYS A 597 26.54 -16.30 -10.00
C LYS A 597 25.01 -16.27 -10.13
N LEU A 598 24.34 -15.38 -9.40
CA LEU A 598 22.90 -15.20 -9.47
C LEU A 598 22.46 -14.66 -10.84
N GLU A 599 23.17 -13.68 -11.40
CA GLU A 599 22.89 -13.14 -12.74
C GLU A 599 23.03 -14.21 -13.82
N THR A 600 24.07 -15.05 -13.72
CA THR A 600 24.29 -16.17 -14.65
C THR A 600 23.14 -17.20 -14.55
N SER A 601 22.73 -17.55 -13.33
CA SER A 601 21.60 -18.46 -13.10
C SER A 601 20.29 -17.87 -13.62
N ARG A 602 20.04 -16.59 -13.33
CA ARG A 602 18.87 -15.85 -13.78
C ARG A 602 18.77 -15.84 -15.30
N SER A 603 19.86 -15.50 -15.99
CA SER A 603 19.90 -15.46 -17.46
C SER A 603 19.55 -16.81 -18.08
N LYS A 604 20.10 -17.91 -17.53
CA LYS A 604 19.76 -19.28 -17.98
C LYS A 604 18.29 -19.64 -17.77
N GLN A 605 17.69 -19.19 -16.67
CA GLN A 605 16.27 -19.45 -16.39
C GLN A 605 15.35 -18.58 -17.25
N LEU A 606 15.73 -17.33 -17.52
CA LEU A 606 14.97 -16.44 -18.39
C LEU A 606 14.87 -17.00 -19.81
N GLU A 607 15.94 -17.58 -20.34
CA GLU A 607 15.90 -18.24 -21.66
C GLU A 607 14.96 -19.44 -21.68
N LYS A 608 14.89 -20.24 -20.61
CA LYS A 608 13.91 -21.34 -20.52
C LYS A 608 12.48 -20.81 -20.54
N ILE A 609 12.22 -19.71 -19.83
CA ILE A 609 10.91 -19.06 -19.80
C ILE A 609 10.52 -18.55 -21.19
N LYS A 610 11.46 -17.93 -21.93
CA LYS A 610 11.21 -17.46 -23.31
C LYS A 610 10.84 -18.61 -24.24
N VAL A 611 11.60 -19.71 -24.17
CA VAL A 611 11.34 -20.92 -24.98
C VAL A 611 9.96 -21.48 -24.66
N GLU A 612 9.59 -21.56 -23.38
CA GLU A 612 8.30 -22.11 -22.95
C GLU A 612 7.13 -21.18 -23.32
N SER A 613 7.27 -19.85 -23.19
CA SER A 613 6.27 -18.87 -23.64
C SER A 613 5.96 -19.03 -25.13
N LYS A 614 7.01 -19.11 -25.95
CA LYS A 614 6.88 -19.31 -27.41
C LYS A 614 6.25 -20.66 -27.76
N ARG A 615 6.58 -21.72 -27.02
CA ARG A 615 5.98 -23.05 -27.21
C ARG A 615 4.47 -23.04 -26.93
N ILE A 616 4.06 -22.46 -25.81
CA ILE A 616 2.64 -22.37 -25.43
C ILE A 616 1.87 -21.58 -26.51
N THR A 617 2.44 -20.45 -26.94
CA THR A 617 1.87 -19.63 -28.01
C THR A 617 1.75 -20.41 -29.32
N HIS A 618 2.77 -21.19 -29.68
CA HIS A 618 2.74 -22.06 -30.86
C HIS A 618 1.63 -23.12 -30.77
N ASN A 619 1.52 -23.83 -29.65
CA ASN A 619 0.46 -24.84 -29.47
C ASN A 619 -0.94 -24.21 -29.53
N LEU A 620 -1.12 -23.01 -28.98
CA LEU A 620 -2.37 -22.27 -29.11
C LEU A 620 -2.72 -21.94 -30.57
N ASN A 621 -1.74 -21.52 -31.37
CA ASN A 621 -1.96 -21.23 -32.79
C ASN A 621 -2.32 -22.49 -33.62
N GLU A 622 -1.84 -23.67 -33.21
CA GLU A 622 -2.17 -24.94 -33.86
C GLU A 622 -3.52 -25.53 -33.41
N LEU A 623 -4.15 -24.98 -32.36
CA LEU A 623 -5.37 -25.53 -31.76
C LEU A 623 -6.52 -25.70 -32.78
N SER A 624 -6.77 -24.71 -33.64
CA SER A 624 -7.81 -24.80 -34.68
C SER A 624 -7.51 -25.89 -35.71
N ARG A 625 -6.23 -26.11 -36.04
CA ARG A 625 -5.79 -27.17 -36.96
C ARG A 625 -5.92 -28.54 -36.31
N VAL A 626 -5.63 -28.67 -35.01
CA VAL A 626 -5.87 -29.91 -34.26
C VAL A 626 -7.37 -30.23 -34.20
N LYS A 627 -8.21 -29.24 -33.90
CA LYS A 627 -9.68 -29.41 -33.88
C LYS A 627 -10.24 -29.85 -35.23
N SER A 628 -9.72 -29.31 -36.33
CA SER A 628 -10.19 -29.60 -37.69
C SER A 628 -9.61 -30.86 -38.33
N THR A 629 -8.42 -31.33 -37.90
CA THR A 629 -7.72 -32.49 -38.51
C THR A 629 -7.61 -33.72 -37.60
N GLY A 630 -7.88 -33.57 -36.30
CA GLY A 630 -7.72 -34.63 -35.30
C GLY A 630 -6.26 -34.96 -34.95
N LYS A 631 -5.27 -34.27 -35.53
CA LYS A 631 -3.84 -34.61 -35.37
C LYS A 631 -3.23 -33.96 -34.13
N MET A 632 -3.25 -34.66 -32.99
CA MET A 632 -2.62 -34.20 -31.75
C MET A 632 -1.09 -34.01 -31.84
N SER A 633 -0.44 -34.62 -32.84
CA SER A 633 1.00 -34.48 -33.09
C SER A 633 1.43 -33.09 -33.57
N LEU A 634 0.48 -32.20 -33.90
CA LEU A 634 0.77 -30.80 -34.21
C LEU A 634 1.18 -30.01 -32.96
N PHE A 635 0.80 -30.47 -31.76
CA PHE A 635 1.28 -29.87 -30.52
C PHE A 635 2.71 -30.33 -30.20
N ILE A 636 3.52 -29.38 -29.76
CA ILE A 636 4.94 -29.61 -29.47
C ILE A 636 5.19 -29.59 -27.96
N SER A 637 6.03 -30.52 -27.48
CA SER A 637 6.50 -30.55 -26.10
C SER A 637 7.72 -29.64 -25.88
N ALA A 638 8.00 -29.27 -24.63
CA ALA A 638 9.13 -28.41 -24.27
C ALA A 638 10.49 -28.92 -24.80
N ALA A 639 10.71 -30.24 -24.77
CA ALA A 639 11.94 -30.85 -25.27
C ALA A 639 12.09 -30.75 -26.80
N HIS A 640 10.99 -30.93 -27.55
CA HIS A 640 10.99 -30.85 -29.01
C HIS A 640 11.08 -29.41 -29.52
N PHE A 641 10.48 -28.46 -28.81
CA PHE A 641 10.54 -27.04 -29.20
C PHE A 641 11.94 -26.46 -29.04
N SER A 642 12.63 -26.82 -27.96
CA SER A 642 14.03 -26.41 -27.73
C SER A 642 14.99 -26.97 -28.79
N THR A 643 14.74 -28.16 -29.33
CA THR A 643 15.57 -28.77 -30.38
C THR A 643 15.32 -28.12 -31.74
N ILE A 644 14.07 -27.76 -32.06
CA ILE A 644 13.72 -27.00 -33.28
C ILE A 644 14.40 -25.62 -33.28
N ILE A 645 14.33 -24.88 -32.16
CA ILE A 645 14.98 -23.56 -32.06
C ILE A 645 16.50 -23.69 -32.23
N THR A 646 17.11 -24.70 -31.61
CA THR A 646 18.56 -24.94 -31.72
C THR A 646 18.94 -25.27 -33.17
N ALA A 647 18.16 -26.11 -33.86
CA ALA A 647 18.40 -26.47 -35.25
C ALA A 647 18.26 -25.27 -36.21
N VAL A 648 17.24 -24.42 -36.01
CA VAL A 648 17.04 -23.20 -36.80
C VAL A 648 18.17 -22.19 -36.55
N ALA A 649 18.62 -22.02 -35.31
CA ALA A 649 19.76 -21.14 -35.00
C ALA A 649 21.06 -21.64 -35.64
N VAL A 650 21.31 -22.96 -35.64
CA VAL A 650 22.48 -23.56 -36.32
C VAL A 650 22.41 -23.39 -37.84
N LEU A 651 21.22 -23.50 -38.45
CA LEU A 651 21.02 -23.26 -39.89
C LEU A 651 21.19 -21.78 -40.28
N PHE A 652 20.79 -20.84 -39.43
CA PHE A 652 21.02 -19.40 -39.65
C PHE A 652 22.50 -19.03 -39.49
N ILE A 653 23.21 -19.65 -38.56
CA ILE A 653 24.65 -19.44 -38.39
C ILE A 653 25.43 -20.08 -39.55
N SER A 654 25.06 -21.28 -40.00
CA SER A 654 25.73 -21.93 -41.13
C SER A 654 25.52 -21.18 -42.45
N THR A 655 24.36 -20.57 -42.68
CA THR A 655 24.10 -19.72 -43.85
C THR A 655 24.85 -18.37 -43.78
N LEU A 656 25.05 -17.80 -42.59
CA LEU A 656 25.90 -16.62 -42.40
C LEU A 656 27.40 -16.89 -42.65
N PHE A 657 27.89 -18.07 -42.24
CA PHE A 657 29.27 -18.50 -42.52
C PHE A 657 29.49 -19.01 -43.95
N SER A 658 28.41 -19.24 -44.72
CA SER A 658 28.50 -19.55 -46.15
C SER A 658 28.51 -18.30 -47.04
N THR A 659 28.32 -17.11 -46.44
CA THR A 659 28.25 -15.80 -47.13
C THR A 659 29.36 -14.83 -46.70
N ILE A 660 30.34 -15.31 -45.93
CA ILE A 660 31.67 -14.72 -45.69
C ILE A 660 32.67 -15.67 -46.34
#